data_AF-A0A446BBA0-F1
#
_entry.id   AF-A0A446BBA0-F1
#
_cell.length_a   1.000
_cell.length_b   1.000
_cell.length_c   1.000
_cell.angle_alpha   90.00
_cell.angle_beta   90.00
_cell.angle_gamma   90.00
#
_symmetry.space_group_name_H-M   'P 1'
#
loop_
_entity.id
_entity.type
_entity.pdbx_description
1 polymer ?
#
loop_
_entity_poly.entity_id
_entity_poly.type
_entity_poly.pdbx_seq_one_letter_code
_entity_poly.pdbx_strand_id
1 'polypeptide(L)'
;MRAQVLTVALIPGIAAQQTLWGQCGGQSWTGPSACVAGACCSSMNPWYYQCLSGSCVGPTNNTRSTSSTTINTAKPSSITGVTTTAKSKCSMTTATTTPPCSSSSSSSSASSVASSPSATFTNPVIYADFADNDVFLGPDNVFYYLASNMHYSPGGPILKSYDLVNWELIGHAIPSIGDFGPAYSMTNNTTAYREGTWASTLRYRKSNDQWYWIGCVDFWITYIYTAPSPTGPWVKSASMPGTCYYDCGLLIDDDDTMYVVYGNTNVSVAQLSTDGLSQVKTAPVFNAADTNRSVIEGNRMYKINGTYYVLDDDTQGTTIIWKSSSPFGPYTPKILVNNINSPVPNGAPIDQGSLVQTQDGNWYFMSFVWAYPAGRMPILAPIVWGADGFPSLVTDSAGGWGASYPYPLTPHPLASWTGRDTFQGTTLSPNWEWNHAPDTTKYTVNNGLRLSTATVTTDLFHARNTLTLRPFGPSPVGTVALDISSMADGDIAGLAALRDGTSWIGVQRSGPGASYTLQMRLNATQDASANWATASTGTVAATAAVPEGTSKLWLRVAMDARATGSKQAVFYYSFDGVAFTQLGPSYTMTSGWEFFLGYRYGVFNFATKALGGSVVVEEFCFSQKRKQAVAFAITFLGLSSSPWMKWLFWFIIISVNIMLGVSAAIMWIRCWPVAKLGIFDMEGTCWPSYVVVDYQTFATVYSGALDIVLSILPWKIVWNDAIYKKEKIGALIAMSFGVFSGAISFLKIISLSDISDSSSTTVDLKIFGTAEPAVTIIAISIPLLRAFLRKDTTNKDLW
;
A
#
# COMPACT_ATOMS: atom_id res chain seq x y z
N MET A 1 0.06 -76.58 6.90
CA MET A 1 -0.30 -77.09 8.24
C MET A 1 -1.72 -76.62 8.59
N ARG A 2 -2.28 -76.99 9.74
CA ARG A 2 -3.73 -76.84 10.03
C ARG A 2 -4.15 -75.38 10.24
N ALA A 3 -5.39 -75.07 9.85
CA ALA A 3 -6.08 -73.83 10.22
C ALA A 3 -6.55 -73.88 11.68
N GLN A 4 -6.75 -72.70 12.28
CA GLN A 4 -7.57 -72.53 13.48
C GLN A 4 -8.52 -71.33 13.30
N VAL A 5 -9.69 -71.46 13.91
CA VAL A 5 -10.78 -70.49 13.90
C VAL A 5 -10.62 -69.56 15.10
N LEU A 6 -10.96 -68.28 14.94
CA LEU A 6 -11.22 -67.39 16.08
C LEU A 6 -12.60 -66.76 15.93
N THR A 7 -13.48 -67.07 16.89
CA THR A 7 -14.89 -66.65 16.87
C THR A 7 -15.03 -65.26 17.48
N VAL A 8 -15.55 -64.29 16.73
CA VAL A 8 -15.87 -62.96 17.27
C VAL A 8 -17.31 -62.96 17.81
N ALA A 9 -17.47 -62.60 19.08
CA ALA A 9 -18.79 -62.41 19.69
C ALA A 9 -19.34 -61.02 19.34
N LEU A 10 -20.61 -60.94 18.93
CA LEU A 10 -21.29 -59.67 18.77
C LEU A 10 -21.66 -59.09 20.15
N ILE A 11 -21.20 -57.87 20.41
CA ILE A 11 -21.77 -56.99 21.42
C ILE A 11 -22.70 -56.02 20.68
N PRO A 12 -23.95 -55.79 21.13
CA PRO A 12 -24.81 -54.79 20.52
C PRO A 12 -24.20 -53.40 20.71
N GLY A 13 -23.87 -52.73 19.61
CA GLY A 13 -23.23 -51.42 19.64
C GLY A 13 -24.13 -50.36 20.28
N ILE A 14 -23.67 -49.77 21.38
CA ILE A 14 -24.27 -48.54 21.90
C ILE A 14 -24.02 -47.45 20.87
N ALA A 15 -25.10 -46.89 20.31
CA ALA A 15 -25.00 -45.73 19.44
C ALA A 15 -24.50 -44.53 20.26
N ALA A 16 -23.21 -44.22 20.15
CA ALA A 16 -22.64 -43.05 20.77
C ALA A 16 -23.37 -41.78 20.29
N GLN A 17 -23.59 -40.83 21.20
CA GLN A 17 -24.20 -39.53 20.88
C GLN A 17 -23.13 -38.44 20.92
N GLN A 18 -23.24 -37.49 19.99
CA GLN A 18 -22.41 -36.30 19.96
C GLN A 18 -22.85 -35.27 20.97
N THR A 19 -21.88 -34.67 21.65
CA THR A 19 -22.10 -33.55 22.56
C THR A 19 -22.68 -32.35 21.82
N LEU A 20 -23.32 -31.43 22.54
CA LEU A 20 -23.65 -30.12 22.00
C LEU A 20 -22.37 -29.47 21.43
N TRP A 21 -22.47 -28.83 20.27
CA TRP A 21 -21.36 -28.28 19.46
C TRP A 21 -20.36 -29.33 18.91
N GLY A 22 -20.60 -30.63 19.10
CA GLY A 22 -19.82 -31.71 18.46
C GLY A 22 -20.14 -31.86 16.97
N GLN A 23 -19.16 -32.36 16.19
CA GLN A 23 -19.37 -32.70 14.78
C GLN A 23 -20.22 -33.97 14.67
N CYS A 24 -21.25 -33.94 13.83
CA CYS A 24 -22.23 -35.02 13.65
C CYS A 24 -22.41 -35.45 12.18
N GLY A 25 -21.63 -34.90 11.26
CA GLY A 25 -21.72 -35.20 9.83
C GLY A 25 -20.72 -34.42 8.99
N GLY A 26 -20.77 -34.69 7.68
CA GLY A 26 -19.82 -34.20 6.68
C GLY A 26 -19.28 -35.35 5.82
N GLN A 27 -18.85 -35.06 4.58
CA GLN A 27 -18.40 -36.06 3.60
C GLN A 27 -17.19 -36.92 4.04
N SER A 28 -16.42 -36.47 5.05
CA SER A 28 -15.30 -37.21 5.64
C SER A 28 -15.56 -37.70 7.08
N TRP A 29 -16.78 -37.52 7.61
CA TRP A 29 -17.08 -37.83 9.01
C TRP A 29 -17.45 -39.31 9.22
N THR A 30 -16.67 -40.02 10.04
CA THR A 30 -16.89 -41.42 10.43
C THR A 30 -17.32 -41.59 11.88
N GLY A 31 -17.43 -40.49 12.64
CA GLY A 31 -17.92 -40.50 14.02
C GLY A 31 -19.45 -40.57 14.11
N PRO A 32 -20.00 -40.61 15.34
CA PRO A 32 -21.46 -40.66 15.54
C PRO A 32 -22.17 -39.42 14.99
N SER A 33 -23.41 -39.63 14.52
CA SER A 33 -24.25 -38.61 13.87
C SER A 33 -25.53 -38.23 14.63
N ALA A 34 -25.88 -38.99 15.67
CA ALA A 34 -26.95 -38.64 16.59
C ALA A 34 -26.43 -37.65 17.65
N CYS A 35 -27.12 -36.52 17.83
CA CYS A 35 -26.81 -35.56 18.90
C CYS A 35 -27.40 -35.99 20.25
N VAL A 36 -26.87 -35.42 21.35
CA VAL A 36 -27.53 -35.46 22.66
C VAL A 36 -28.95 -34.86 22.61
N ALA A 37 -29.82 -35.34 23.50
CA ALA A 37 -31.22 -34.91 23.56
C ALA A 37 -31.37 -33.37 23.70
N GLY A 38 -32.23 -32.78 22.88
CA GLY A 38 -32.43 -31.32 22.80
C GLY A 38 -31.53 -30.60 21.78
N ALA A 39 -30.61 -31.32 21.12
CA ALA A 39 -29.83 -30.82 19.99
C ALA A 39 -30.15 -31.58 18.69
N CYS A 40 -29.93 -30.95 17.54
CA CYS A 40 -30.08 -31.58 16.23
C CYS A 40 -28.86 -31.31 15.33
N CYS A 41 -28.59 -32.22 14.40
CA CYS A 41 -27.44 -32.13 13.51
C CYS A 41 -27.74 -31.20 12.33
N SER A 42 -27.05 -30.07 12.24
CA SER A 42 -27.21 -29.07 11.18
C SER A 42 -25.97 -29.00 10.30
N SER A 43 -26.15 -29.03 8.98
CA SER A 43 -25.07 -28.91 8.00
C SER A 43 -24.61 -27.46 7.86
N MET A 44 -23.35 -27.16 8.18
CA MET A 44 -22.75 -25.85 7.91
C MET A 44 -22.13 -25.81 6.51
N ASN A 45 -21.49 -26.89 6.09
CA ASN A 45 -20.97 -27.09 4.74
C ASN A 45 -20.90 -28.61 4.43
N PRO A 46 -20.60 -29.04 3.19
CA PRO A 46 -20.57 -30.46 2.83
C PRO A 46 -19.62 -31.33 3.66
N TRP A 47 -18.60 -30.74 4.29
CA TRP A 47 -17.57 -31.45 5.07
C TRP A 47 -17.78 -31.36 6.58
N TYR A 48 -18.66 -30.49 7.08
CA TYR A 48 -18.87 -30.26 8.51
C TYR A 48 -20.33 -29.97 8.88
N TYR A 49 -20.93 -30.85 9.68
CA TYR A 49 -22.26 -30.70 10.28
C TYR A 49 -22.10 -30.72 11.81
N GLN A 50 -22.85 -29.89 12.54
CA GLN A 50 -22.69 -29.70 13.99
C GLN A 50 -23.99 -29.90 14.77
N CYS A 51 -23.90 -30.40 16.01
CA CYS A 51 -25.02 -30.49 16.94
C CYS A 51 -25.37 -29.13 17.56
N LEU A 52 -26.47 -28.51 17.10
CA LEU A 52 -26.96 -27.21 17.59
C LEU A 52 -28.15 -27.39 18.54
N SER A 53 -28.30 -26.53 19.55
CA SER A 53 -29.42 -26.56 20.49
C SER A 53 -30.69 -25.99 19.86
N GLY A 54 -31.74 -26.80 19.70
CA GLY A 54 -33.01 -26.35 19.13
C GLY A 54 -33.99 -27.48 18.78
N SER A 55 -35.28 -27.13 18.76
CA SER A 55 -36.36 -28.05 18.38
C SER A 55 -36.55 -28.10 16.87
N CYS A 56 -35.90 -29.05 16.21
CA CYS A 56 -35.87 -29.15 14.75
C CYS A 56 -37.08 -29.94 14.21
N VAL A 57 -37.95 -29.29 13.43
CA VAL A 57 -39.17 -29.87 12.86
C VAL A 57 -38.88 -30.53 11.51
N GLY A 58 -39.21 -31.81 11.37
CA GLY A 58 -39.06 -32.55 10.11
C GLY A 58 -40.14 -32.23 9.06
N PRO A 59 -39.90 -32.52 7.77
CA PRO A 59 -40.79 -32.12 6.67
C PRO A 59 -42.07 -32.96 6.62
N THR A 60 -43.23 -32.31 6.47
CA THR A 60 -44.52 -32.96 6.17
C THR A 60 -45.33 -32.20 5.11
N ASN A 61 -46.31 -32.86 4.51
CA ASN A 61 -46.91 -32.51 3.22
C ASN A 61 -48.09 -31.54 3.28
N ASN A 62 -48.40 -30.96 2.11
CA ASN A 62 -49.64 -30.27 1.71
C ASN A 62 -50.89 -30.57 2.57
N THR A 63 -51.50 -29.52 3.12
CA THR A 63 -52.96 -29.33 3.01
C THR A 63 -53.38 -27.86 3.14
N ARG A 64 -54.56 -27.53 2.64
CA ARG A 64 -55.11 -26.17 2.48
C ARG A 64 -56.26 -25.97 3.46
N SER A 65 -56.22 -24.93 4.31
CA SER A 65 -57.39 -24.43 5.04
C SER A 65 -57.26 -22.94 5.37
N THR A 66 -58.33 -22.32 5.87
CA THR A 66 -58.55 -20.86 5.94
C THR A 66 -58.97 -20.37 7.32
N SER A 67 -58.83 -19.05 7.54
CA SER A 67 -59.41 -18.26 8.64
C SER A 67 -58.70 -18.39 10.01
N SER A 68 -58.78 -17.43 10.94
CA SER A 68 -59.58 -16.19 11.00
C SER A 68 -58.84 -14.99 11.61
N THR A 69 -59.38 -13.79 11.38
CA THR A 69 -58.90 -12.48 11.83
C THR A 69 -59.19 -12.19 13.32
N THR A 70 -58.30 -11.43 13.98
CA THR A 70 -58.71 -10.44 15.00
C THR A 70 -57.91 -9.15 14.82
N ILE A 71 -58.59 -8.00 14.77
CA ILE A 71 -58.00 -6.65 14.68
C ILE A 71 -58.32 -5.91 15.98
N ASN A 72 -57.44 -5.00 16.42
CA ASN A 72 -57.83 -3.90 17.30
C ASN A 72 -57.25 -2.57 16.82
N THR A 73 -58.06 -1.52 16.95
CA THR A 73 -57.83 -0.12 16.57
C THR A 73 -57.15 0.65 17.73
N ALA A 74 -56.74 1.92 17.66
CA ALA A 74 -57.13 3.02 16.77
C ALA A 74 -56.04 4.12 16.60
N LYS A 75 -56.42 5.20 15.90
CA LYS A 75 -55.64 6.38 15.45
C LYS A 75 -55.48 7.48 16.53
N PRO A 76 -54.40 8.30 16.53
CA PRO A 76 -54.17 9.38 17.50
C PRO A 76 -54.82 10.73 17.15
N SER A 77 -54.83 11.66 18.13
CA SER A 77 -55.30 13.06 17.99
C SER A 77 -54.38 14.08 18.68
N SER A 78 -54.01 15.11 17.91
CA SER A 78 -53.51 16.48 18.20
C SER A 78 -53.51 17.09 19.62
N ILE A 79 -52.56 18.00 19.86
CA ILE A 79 -52.82 19.40 20.30
C ILE A 79 -51.67 20.36 19.85
N THR A 80 -51.96 21.66 19.78
CA THR A 80 -51.13 22.80 19.31
C THR A 80 -50.03 23.25 20.32
N GLY A 81 -49.03 24.09 19.98
CA GLY A 81 -48.70 24.82 18.75
C GLY A 81 -48.65 26.35 18.93
N VAL A 82 -47.58 27.03 18.47
CA VAL A 82 -47.40 28.51 18.48
C VAL A 82 -46.69 28.98 17.19
N THR A 83 -46.96 30.22 16.76
CA THR A 83 -46.70 30.75 15.40
C THR A 83 -45.66 31.87 15.36
N THR A 84 -44.91 32.00 14.26
CA THR A 84 -44.57 33.32 13.67
C THR A 84 -44.34 33.20 12.16
N THR A 85 -44.57 34.29 11.41
CA THR A 85 -44.74 34.24 9.94
C THR A 85 -44.12 35.45 9.24
N ALA A 86 -43.34 35.23 8.18
CA ALA A 86 -43.12 36.20 7.11
C ALA A 86 -42.60 35.53 5.82
N LYS A 87 -43.02 36.05 4.65
CA LYS A 87 -42.46 35.76 3.32
C LYS A 87 -42.32 37.08 2.56
N SER A 88 -41.34 37.19 1.68
CA SER A 88 -41.42 38.08 0.49
C SER A 88 -40.55 37.53 -0.65
N LYS A 89 -40.70 38.06 -1.87
CA LYS A 89 -40.22 37.42 -3.11
C LYS A 89 -39.97 38.44 -4.24
N CYS A 90 -38.83 38.33 -4.94
CA CYS A 90 -38.42 39.09 -6.15
C CYS A 90 -38.24 40.63 -5.94
N SER A 91 -37.60 41.41 -6.84
CA SER A 91 -37.15 41.16 -8.22
C SER A 91 -35.84 41.92 -8.61
N MET A 92 -35.47 41.88 -9.90
CA MET A 92 -34.31 42.49 -10.59
C MET A 92 -34.40 44.05 -10.67
N THR A 93 -33.45 44.86 -11.19
CA THR A 93 -32.22 44.71 -12.03
C THR A 93 -31.25 45.90 -11.70
N THR A 94 -30.01 46.09 -12.21
CA THR A 94 -29.55 46.27 -13.62
C THR A 94 -28.00 46.24 -13.72
N ALA A 95 -27.45 46.05 -14.93
CA ALA A 95 -26.03 45.90 -15.29
C ALA A 95 -25.11 47.12 -14.98
N THR A 96 -23.78 47.03 -15.17
CA THR A 96 -23.08 47.39 -16.45
C THR A 96 -21.54 47.28 -16.26
N THR A 97 -20.65 46.82 -17.15
CA THR A 97 -20.62 45.94 -18.36
C THR A 97 -19.15 45.59 -18.68
N THR A 98 -18.85 44.47 -19.35
CA THR A 98 -17.57 44.22 -20.06
C THR A 98 -17.82 43.63 -21.47
N PRO A 99 -17.07 44.04 -22.52
CA PRO A 99 -17.30 43.60 -23.91
C PRO A 99 -16.59 42.28 -24.28
N PRO A 100 -16.92 41.63 -25.42
CA PRO A 100 -16.84 40.18 -25.56
C PRO A 100 -15.74 39.64 -26.49
N CYS A 101 -15.59 38.31 -26.49
CA CYS A 101 -14.86 37.53 -27.50
C CYS A 101 -15.70 37.35 -28.78
N SER A 102 -15.03 37.16 -29.92
CA SER A 102 -15.65 36.98 -31.25
C SER A 102 -15.19 35.68 -31.92
N SER A 103 -16.12 34.89 -32.45
CA SER A 103 -15.85 33.63 -33.15
C SER A 103 -15.81 33.80 -34.68
N SER A 104 -15.01 32.96 -35.35
CA SER A 104 -15.10 32.73 -36.79
C SER A 104 -14.69 31.28 -37.11
N SER A 105 -15.41 30.64 -38.03
CA SER A 105 -15.18 29.26 -38.46
C SER A 105 -14.67 29.22 -39.90
N SER A 106 -13.72 28.32 -40.19
CA SER A 106 -13.34 27.97 -41.57
C SER A 106 -12.77 26.55 -41.64
N SER A 107 -12.94 25.94 -42.81
CA SER A 107 -12.82 24.50 -43.06
C SER A 107 -11.39 23.96 -43.20
N SER A 108 -11.16 22.82 -42.54
CA SER A 108 -10.32 21.68 -42.97
C SER A 108 -9.25 21.87 -44.07
N SER A 109 -8.00 21.58 -43.72
CA SER A 109 -7.06 20.89 -44.60
C SER A 109 -6.30 19.82 -43.80
N ALA A 110 -6.06 18.65 -44.40
CA ALA A 110 -5.36 17.57 -43.72
C ALA A 110 -3.85 17.91 -43.62
N SER A 111 -3.27 17.72 -42.44
CA SER A 111 -1.83 17.76 -42.21
C SER A 111 -1.43 16.52 -41.40
N SER A 112 -0.38 15.83 -41.84
CA SER A 112 0.13 14.64 -41.17
C SER A 112 0.65 15.00 -39.78
N VAL A 113 -0.01 14.52 -38.74
CA VAL A 113 0.52 14.59 -37.37
C VAL A 113 1.73 13.67 -37.29
N ALA A 114 2.92 14.24 -37.41
CA ALA A 114 4.13 13.58 -36.98
C ALA A 114 4.01 13.35 -35.47
N SER A 115 3.91 12.09 -35.06
CA SER A 115 3.73 11.74 -33.65
C SER A 115 4.98 12.13 -32.87
N SER A 116 4.86 13.20 -32.06
CA SER A 116 5.69 13.36 -30.87
C SER A 116 5.67 12.04 -30.11
N PRO A 117 6.82 11.54 -29.59
CA PRO A 117 6.83 10.28 -28.86
C PRO A 117 5.94 10.41 -27.63
N SER A 118 4.82 9.68 -27.62
CA SER A 118 3.90 9.64 -26.49
C SER A 118 4.68 9.26 -25.23
N ALA A 119 4.51 10.03 -24.16
CA ALA A 119 5.15 9.72 -22.88
C ALA A 119 4.77 8.30 -22.44
N THR A 120 5.67 7.59 -21.78
CA THR A 120 5.43 6.22 -21.28
C THR A 120 5.42 6.19 -19.77
N PHE A 121 4.49 5.41 -19.18
CA PHE A 121 4.51 5.07 -17.75
C PHE A 121 5.16 3.71 -17.52
N THR A 122 5.46 3.40 -16.26
CA THR A 122 6.07 2.13 -15.82
C THR A 122 5.19 1.48 -14.77
N ASN A 123 5.00 0.17 -14.84
CA ASN A 123 4.27 -0.61 -13.84
C ASN A 123 5.15 -0.93 -12.61
N PRO A 124 4.59 -1.01 -11.38
CA PRO A 124 3.19 -0.76 -11.03
C PRO A 124 2.86 0.73 -11.00
N VAL A 125 1.61 1.10 -11.29
CA VAL A 125 1.18 2.52 -11.30
C VAL A 125 1.20 3.14 -9.91
N ILE A 126 0.95 2.33 -8.86
CA ILE A 126 1.22 2.70 -7.47
C ILE A 126 2.06 1.58 -6.84
N TYR A 127 3.25 1.93 -6.34
CA TYR A 127 4.08 0.99 -5.57
C TYR A 127 3.64 1.02 -4.09
N ALA A 128 2.44 0.54 -3.78
CA ALA A 128 1.88 0.42 -2.43
C ALA A 128 0.71 -0.57 -2.42
N ASP A 129 0.29 -0.99 -1.22
CA ASP A 129 -0.82 -1.92 -0.99
C ASP A 129 -2.19 -1.26 -1.27
N PHE A 130 -2.66 -1.38 -2.52
CA PHE A 130 -3.99 -1.00 -2.96
C PHE A 130 -4.54 -2.14 -3.84
N ALA A 131 -5.55 -2.83 -3.33
CA ALA A 131 -6.01 -4.11 -3.84
C ALA A 131 -7.51 -4.12 -4.09
N ASP A 132 -7.99 -5.22 -4.67
CA ASP A 132 -9.40 -5.55 -4.84
C ASP A 132 -10.15 -4.44 -5.59
N ASN A 133 -9.50 -3.91 -6.63
CA ASN A 133 -9.84 -2.60 -7.18
C ASN A 133 -11.21 -2.56 -7.85
N ASP A 134 -11.88 -1.41 -7.76
CA ASP A 134 -13.04 -1.09 -8.60
C ASP A 134 -12.86 0.31 -9.19
N VAL A 135 -12.61 0.37 -10.51
CA VAL A 135 -12.16 1.57 -11.22
C VAL A 135 -13.13 1.98 -12.31
N PHE A 136 -13.53 3.25 -12.32
CA PHE A 136 -14.44 3.80 -13.33
C PHE A 136 -14.16 5.29 -13.61
N LEU A 137 -14.67 5.77 -14.75
CA LEU A 137 -14.68 7.19 -15.11
C LEU A 137 -15.88 7.88 -14.44
N GLY A 138 -15.61 8.86 -13.58
CA GLY A 138 -16.62 9.60 -12.83
C GLY A 138 -17.29 10.74 -13.63
N PRO A 139 -18.33 11.37 -13.06
CA PRO A 139 -19.15 12.37 -13.74
C PRO A 139 -18.42 13.68 -14.06
N ASP A 140 -17.28 13.95 -13.41
CA ASP A 140 -16.41 15.11 -13.64
C ASP A 140 -15.33 14.85 -14.72
N ASN A 141 -15.43 13.75 -15.46
CA ASN A 141 -14.39 13.24 -16.37
C ASN A 141 -13.05 12.95 -15.70
N VAL A 142 -13.07 12.45 -14.45
CA VAL A 142 -11.87 12.01 -13.72
C VAL A 142 -12.06 10.56 -13.25
N PHE A 143 -11.00 9.77 -13.18
CA PHE A 143 -11.09 8.37 -12.77
C PHE A 143 -11.11 8.24 -11.25
N TYR A 144 -11.93 7.30 -10.77
CA TYR A 144 -12.01 6.93 -9.37
C TYR A 144 -11.69 5.45 -9.21
N TYR A 145 -11.01 5.12 -8.11
CA TYR A 145 -10.56 3.79 -7.75
C TYR A 145 -10.98 3.54 -6.30
N LEU A 146 -11.80 2.53 -6.06
CA LEU A 146 -12.01 1.97 -4.72
C LEU A 146 -10.97 0.89 -4.44
N ALA A 147 -10.41 0.88 -3.24
CA ALA A 147 -9.59 -0.22 -2.71
C ALA A 147 -10.29 -0.97 -1.57
N SER A 148 -9.80 -2.16 -1.23
CA SER A 148 -10.01 -2.75 0.10
C SER A 148 -9.01 -2.20 1.13
N ASN A 149 -9.36 -2.24 2.41
CA ASN A 149 -8.39 -2.11 3.51
C ASN A 149 -8.77 -2.88 4.78
N MET A 150 -9.69 -3.85 4.71
CA MET A 150 -10.01 -4.81 5.78
C MET A 150 -10.34 -4.10 7.10
N HIS A 151 -9.51 -4.29 8.12
CA HIS A 151 -9.68 -3.81 9.50
C HIS A 151 -9.04 -2.45 9.77
N TYR A 152 -8.60 -1.74 8.72
CA TYR A 152 -8.13 -0.36 8.85
C TYR A 152 -9.29 0.64 8.79
N SER A 153 -9.25 1.66 9.64
CA SER A 153 -10.32 2.66 9.80
C SER A 153 -9.79 4.08 9.56
N PRO A 154 -10.41 4.92 8.72
CA PRO A 154 -11.62 4.68 7.93
C PRO A 154 -11.44 3.58 6.86
N GLY A 155 -12.57 3.02 6.41
CA GLY A 155 -12.64 1.85 5.54
C GLY A 155 -13.02 2.19 4.08
N GLY A 156 -12.59 1.35 3.13
CA GLY A 156 -12.86 1.52 1.70
C GLY A 156 -12.21 2.78 1.10
N PRO A 157 -10.88 2.80 0.91
CA PRO A 157 -10.15 3.97 0.41
C PRO A 157 -10.53 4.32 -1.03
N ILE A 158 -10.70 5.61 -1.31
CA ILE A 158 -11.07 6.15 -2.62
C ILE A 158 -9.93 7.00 -3.14
N LEU A 159 -9.37 6.61 -4.30
CA LEU A 159 -8.33 7.35 -5.01
C LEU A 159 -8.90 8.02 -6.25
N LYS A 160 -8.28 9.13 -6.67
CA LYS A 160 -8.61 9.92 -7.86
C LYS A 160 -7.41 9.97 -8.82
N SER A 161 -7.64 9.96 -10.12
CA SER A 161 -6.60 10.16 -11.15
C SER A 161 -7.17 10.79 -12.42
N TYR A 162 -6.38 11.67 -13.04
CA TYR A 162 -6.73 12.32 -14.30
C TYR A 162 -6.19 11.58 -15.54
N ASP A 163 -5.33 10.57 -15.36
CA ASP A 163 -4.61 9.87 -16.44
C ASP A 163 -4.44 8.35 -16.25
N LEU A 164 -5.14 7.75 -15.26
CA LEU A 164 -5.03 6.37 -14.79
C LEU A 164 -3.66 5.94 -14.22
N VAL A 165 -2.67 6.84 -14.15
CA VAL A 165 -1.29 6.53 -13.75
C VAL A 165 -0.90 7.29 -12.49
N ASN A 166 -1.11 8.60 -12.47
CA ASN A 166 -0.90 9.46 -11.31
C ASN A 166 -2.16 9.45 -10.46
N TRP A 167 -2.09 8.82 -9.29
CA TRP A 167 -3.20 8.70 -8.33
C TRP A 167 -2.96 9.51 -7.05
N GLU A 168 -4.02 9.99 -6.44
CA GLU A 168 -4.07 10.60 -5.11
C GLU A 168 -5.17 9.95 -4.26
N LEU A 169 -4.93 9.71 -2.96
CA LEU A 169 -5.93 9.20 -2.02
C LEU A 169 -6.75 10.37 -1.44
N ILE A 170 -8.03 10.45 -1.82
CA ILE A 170 -8.89 11.62 -1.54
C ILE A 170 -9.83 11.45 -0.34
N GLY A 171 -10.05 10.21 0.11
CA GLY A 171 -10.98 9.92 1.20
C GLY A 171 -11.33 8.43 1.28
N HIS A 172 -12.40 8.13 2.01
CA HIS A 172 -12.85 6.76 2.32
C HIS A 172 -14.38 6.68 2.36
N ALA A 173 -14.93 5.58 1.87
CA ALA A 173 -16.38 5.34 1.83
C ALA A 173 -17.01 5.08 3.22
N ILE A 174 -16.23 4.59 4.18
CA ILE A 174 -16.70 4.19 5.51
C ILE A 174 -15.95 5.02 6.57
N PRO A 175 -16.55 6.09 7.14
CA PRO A 175 -15.86 6.97 8.10
C PRO A 175 -15.36 6.27 9.38
N SER A 176 -15.99 5.16 9.77
CA SER A 176 -15.54 4.28 10.85
C SER A 176 -16.07 2.87 10.64
N ILE A 177 -15.19 1.86 10.75
CA ILE A 177 -15.59 0.45 10.70
C ILE A 177 -16.12 -0.07 12.05
N GLY A 178 -16.03 0.72 13.13
CA GLY A 178 -16.49 0.32 14.47
C GLY A 178 -17.98 0.01 14.54
N ASP A 179 -18.75 0.57 13.59
CA ASP A 179 -20.17 0.32 13.33
C ASP A 179 -20.50 -1.13 12.91
N PHE A 180 -19.50 -1.94 12.57
CA PHE A 180 -19.66 -3.37 12.27
C PHE A 180 -19.67 -4.23 13.55
N GLY A 181 -18.97 -3.82 14.62
CA GLY A 181 -19.09 -4.50 15.92
C GLY A 181 -17.97 -4.24 16.95
N PRO A 182 -18.05 -4.89 18.13
CA PRO A 182 -17.06 -4.72 19.21
C PRO A 182 -15.63 -5.03 18.80
N ALA A 183 -15.44 -6.10 18.03
CA ALA A 183 -14.13 -6.53 17.50
C ALA A 183 -13.47 -5.45 16.63
N TYR A 184 -14.25 -4.81 15.75
CA TYR A 184 -13.83 -3.70 14.90
C TYR A 184 -13.46 -2.42 15.66
N SER A 185 -13.91 -2.29 16.90
CA SER A 185 -13.51 -1.21 17.84
C SER A 185 -12.45 -1.66 18.86
N MET A 186 -11.98 -2.90 18.76
CA MET A 186 -11.12 -3.61 19.74
C MET A 186 -11.64 -3.53 21.19
N THR A 187 -12.96 -3.62 21.39
CA THR A 187 -13.56 -3.66 22.73
C THR A 187 -13.77 -5.10 23.20
N ASN A 188 -14.03 -5.27 24.50
CA ASN A 188 -14.25 -6.58 25.15
C ASN A 188 -13.12 -7.62 24.93
N ASN A 189 -11.88 -7.16 24.70
CA ASN A 189 -10.73 -8.00 24.35
C ASN A 189 -10.98 -8.90 23.12
N THR A 190 -11.67 -8.34 22.11
CA THR A 190 -11.85 -8.95 20.78
C THR A 190 -11.15 -8.11 19.72
N THR A 191 -10.78 -8.71 18.59
CA THR A 191 -10.19 -8.03 17.43
C THR A 191 -10.76 -8.63 16.14
N ALA A 192 -10.65 -7.90 15.03
CA ALA A 192 -11.19 -8.22 13.72
C ALA A 192 -10.08 -8.25 12.64
N TYR A 193 -8.86 -8.67 13.00
CA TYR A 193 -7.75 -8.77 12.06
C TYR A 193 -8.10 -9.64 10.85
N ARG A 194 -7.65 -9.21 9.67
CA ARG A 194 -8.00 -9.72 8.32
C ARG A 194 -9.48 -9.55 7.90
N GLU A 195 -10.41 -9.34 8.81
CA GLU A 195 -11.83 -9.10 8.50
C GLU A 195 -12.09 -7.63 8.10
N GLY A 196 -13.35 -7.28 7.80
CA GLY A 196 -13.77 -5.91 7.50
C GLY A 196 -14.01 -5.65 6.01
N THR A 197 -13.43 -4.57 5.48
CA THR A 197 -13.65 -4.15 4.08
C THR A 197 -12.83 -5.00 3.09
N TRP A 198 -13.46 -6.09 2.62
CA TRP A 198 -12.97 -6.96 1.54
C TRP A 198 -13.33 -6.38 0.16
N ALA A 199 -13.20 -7.17 -0.92
CA ALA A 199 -13.53 -6.75 -2.27
C ALA A 199 -14.98 -6.23 -2.37
N SER A 200 -15.07 -4.95 -2.73
CA SER A 200 -16.28 -4.12 -2.66
C SER A 200 -16.38 -3.27 -3.93
N THR A 201 -17.47 -2.51 -4.09
CA THR A 201 -17.74 -1.74 -5.31
C THR A 201 -18.18 -0.30 -5.04
N LEU A 202 -17.82 0.61 -5.96
CA LEU A 202 -18.10 2.04 -5.91
C LEU A 202 -18.67 2.50 -7.26
N ARG A 203 -19.84 3.14 -7.27
CA ARG A 203 -20.39 3.83 -8.46
C ARG A 203 -20.99 5.17 -8.10
N TYR A 204 -21.06 6.07 -9.08
CA TYR A 204 -21.87 7.29 -9.02
C TYR A 204 -23.19 7.07 -9.77
N ARG A 205 -24.31 7.44 -9.14
CA ARG A 205 -25.67 7.35 -9.68
C ARG A 205 -26.17 8.73 -10.11
N LYS A 206 -26.40 8.88 -11.42
CA LYS A 206 -26.73 10.17 -12.04
C LYS A 206 -28.16 10.65 -11.77
N SER A 207 -29.10 9.76 -11.46
CA SER A 207 -30.52 10.12 -11.28
C SER A 207 -30.81 10.85 -9.95
N ASN A 208 -30.00 10.61 -8.92
CA ASN A 208 -30.15 11.18 -7.58
C ASN A 208 -28.91 11.93 -7.08
N ASP A 209 -27.87 12.08 -7.90
CA ASP A 209 -26.60 12.77 -7.58
C ASP A 209 -25.92 12.18 -6.34
N GLN A 210 -25.84 10.83 -6.27
CA GLN A 210 -25.23 10.11 -5.15
C GLN A 210 -24.20 9.09 -5.58
N TRP A 211 -23.13 9.01 -4.79
CA TRP A 211 -22.15 7.93 -4.79
C TRP A 211 -22.66 6.80 -3.91
N TYR A 212 -22.47 5.56 -4.35
CA TYR A 212 -22.85 4.33 -3.66
C TYR A 212 -21.59 3.47 -3.49
N TRP A 213 -21.29 3.11 -2.24
CA TRP A 213 -20.38 2.03 -1.90
C TRP A 213 -21.20 0.83 -1.41
N ILE A 214 -20.87 -0.37 -1.89
CA ILE A 214 -21.49 -1.63 -1.48
C ILE A 214 -20.39 -2.67 -1.22
N GLY A 215 -20.50 -3.40 -0.12
CA GLY A 215 -19.59 -4.51 0.21
C GLY A 215 -20.13 -5.42 1.29
N CYS A 216 -19.74 -6.69 1.26
CA CYS A 216 -20.04 -7.64 2.35
C CYS A 216 -18.96 -7.59 3.44
N VAL A 217 -19.40 -7.74 4.69
CA VAL A 217 -18.58 -7.82 5.91
C VAL A 217 -19.01 -9.06 6.70
N ASP A 218 -18.06 -9.68 7.41
CA ASP A 218 -18.23 -10.90 8.23
C ASP A 218 -18.88 -12.08 7.46
N PHE A 219 -18.73 -12.11 6.13
CA PHE A 219 -19.35 -13.08 5.21
C PHE A 219 -20.89 -13.19 5.33
N TRP A 220 -21.55 -12.21 5.97
CA TRP A 220 -22.94 -12.31 6.41
C TRP A 220 -23.79 -11.05 6.18
N ILE A 221 -23.18 -9.86 6.20
CA ILE A 221 -23.90 -8.59 6.13
C ILE A 221 -23.36 -7.76 4.97
N THR A 222 -24.20 -7.48 3.97
CA THR A 222 -23.91 -6.41 3.01
C THR A 222 -24.25 -5.06 3.65
N TYR A 223 -23.29 -4.13 3.62
CA TYR A 223 -23.52 -2.74 3.98
C TYR A 223 -23.58 -1.87 2.72
N ILE A 224 -24.41 -0.82 2.76
CA ILE A 224 -24.53 0.18 1.70
C ILE A 224 -24.29 1.55 2.31
N TYR A 225 -23.28 2.25 1.81
CA TYR A 225 -22.98 3.63 2.19
C TYR A 225 -23.24 4.55 1.00
N THR A 226 -23.78 5.75 1.24
CA THR A 226 -23.94 6.76 0.17
C THR A 226 -23.40 8.14 0.57
N ALA A 227 -23.07 8.96 -0.43
CA ALA A 227 -22.57 10.33 -0.27
C ALA A 227 -22.93 11.23 -1.46
N PRO A 228 -23.00 12.57 -1.30
CA PRO A 228 -23.14 13.52 -2.41
C PRO A 228 -21.81 13.82 -3.13
N SER A 229 -20.68 13.27 -2.65
CA SER A 229 -19.33 13.49 -3.17
C SER A 229 -18.45 12.29 -2.83
N PRO A 230 -17.43 11.93 -3.63
CA PRO A 230 -16.53 10.85 -3.29
C PRO A 230 -15.71 11.13 -2.01
N THR A 231 -15.52 12.41 -1.65
CA THR A 231 -14.90 12.83 -0.38
C THR A 231 -15.87 12.83 0.82
N GLY A 232 -17.11 12.36 0.63
CA GLY A 232 -18.16 12.41 1.64
C GLY A 232 -18.89 13.77 1.74
N PRO A 233 -19.73 13.97 2.77
CA PRO A 233 -19.93 13.08 3.92
C PRO A 233 -20.59 11.77 3.52
N TRP A 234 -19.99 10.66 3.94
CA TRP A 234 -20.51 9.31 3.73
C TRP A 234 -21.39 8.89 4.90
N VAL A 235 -22.56 8.30 4.59
CA VAL A 235 -23.53 7.80 5.58
C VAL A 235 -23.88 6.34 5.29
N LYS A 236 -24.12 5.56 6.36
CA LYS A 236 -24.58 4.16 6.27
C LYS A 236 -26.08 4.15 5.96
N SER A 237 -26.41 4.00 4.68
CA SER A 237 -27.78 4.13 4.16
C SER A 237 -28.60 2.85 4.27
N ALA A 238 -27.96 1.67 4.24
CA ALA A 238 -28.60 0.39 4.54
C ALA A 238 -27.61 -0.67 5.06
N SER A 239 -28.17 -1.71 5.67
CA SER A 239 -27.49 -2.98 5.93
C SER A 239 -28.46 -4.15 5.71
N MET A 240 -27.96 -5.25 5.16
CA MET A 240 -28.74 -6.44 4.80
C MET A 240 -28.13 -7.70 5.45
N PRO A 241 -28.44 -7.98 6.74
CA PRO A 241 -27.99 -9.20 7.41
C PRO A 241 -28.59 -10.45 6.75
N GLY A 242 -27.78 -11.50 6.59
CA GLY A 242 -28.18 -12.71 5.86
C GLY A 242 -28.17 -12.55 4.33
N THR A 243 -27.65 -11.43 3.82
CA THR A 243 -27.37 -11.22 2.39
C THR A 243 -25.93 -10.74 2.27
N CYS A 244 -25.02 -11.61 1.81
CA CYS A 244 -23.62 -11.28 1.58
C CYS A 244 -23.34 -11.18 0.08
N TYR A 245 -23.16 -9.95 -0.41
CA TYR A 245 -22.57 -9.71 -1.73
C TYR A 245 -21.04 -9.81 -1.61
N TYR A 246 -20.56 -11.04 -1.42
CA TYR A 246 -19.12 -11.36 -1.45
C TYR A 246 -18.53 -11.04 -2.83
N ASP A 247 -17.32 -10.45 -2.85
CA ASP A 247 -16.59 -10.06 -4.05
C ASP A 247 -17.46 -9.41 -5.13
N CYS A 248 -18.15 -8.33 -4.75
CA CYS A 248 -19.24 -7.79 -5.56
C CYS A 248 -18.86 -6.63 -6.48
N GLY A 249 -19.66 -6.47 -7.55
CA GLY A 249 -19.54 -5.39 -8.53
C GLY A 249 -20.89 -4.79 -8.87
N LEU A 250 -21.01 -3.46 -8.74
CA LEU A 250 -22.24 -2.71 -9.00
C LEU A 250 -22.25 -2.22 -10.46
N LEU A 251 -23.32 -2.56 -11.17
CA LEU A 251 -23.74 -1.90 -12.40
C LEU A 251 -24.95 -1.01 -12.09
N ILE A 252 -24.90 0.24 -12.57
CA ILE A 252 -26.08 1.10 -12.69
C ILE A 252 -26.36 1.17 -14.18
N ASP A 253 -27.51 0.63 -14.58
CA ASP A 253 -27.89 0.43 -15.98
C ASP A 253 -28.34 1.75 -16.65
N ASP A 254 -28.44 1.77 -17.97
CA ASP A 254 -28.89 2.91 -18.79
C ASP A 254 -30.32 3.38 -18.42
N ASP A 255 -31.13 2.48 -17.84
CA ASP A 255 -32.48 2.76 -17.35
C ASP A 255 -32.54 3.09 -15.83
N ASP A 256 -31.37 3.29 -15.21
CA ASP A 256 -31.16 3.56 -13.78
C ASP A 256 -31.51 2.39 -12.82
N THR A 257 -31.75 1.18 -13.35
CA THR A 257 -31.81 -0.05 -12.55
C THR A 257 -30.43 -0.40 -11.99
N MET A 258 -30.37 -0.74 -10.70
CA MET A 258 -29.13 -1.15 -10.05
C MET A 258 -29.04 -2.68 -9.96
N TYR A 259 -27.95 -3.23 -10.50
CA TYR A 259 -27.60 -4.66 -10.46
C TYR A 259 -26.28 -4.86 -9.72
N VAL A 260 -26.22 -5.89 -8.88
CA VAL A 260 -24.98 -6.29 -8.20
C VAL A 260 -24.65 -7.72 -8.58
N VAL A 261 -23.51 -7.93 -9.23
CA VAL A 261 -22.92 -9.26 -9.38
C VAL A 261 -22.12 -9.61 -8.13
N TYR A 262 -22.18 -10.86 -7.67
CA TYR A 262 -21.50 -11.30 -6.44
C TYR A 262 -21.37 -12.84 -6.35
N GLY A 263 -20.56 -13.28 -5.39
CA GLY A 263 -20.36 -14.69 -5.03
C GLY A 263 -19.04 -15.27 -5.55
N ASN A 264 -18.64 -16.41 -5.00
CA ASN A 264 -17.48 -17.16 -5.45
C ASN A 264 -17.81 -18.61 -5.82
N THR A 265 -17.15 -19.13 -6.85
CA THR A 265 -17.44 -20.41 -7.55
C THR A 265 -18.83 -20.46 -8.21
N ASN A 266 -19.90 -20.02 -7.53
CA ASN A 266 -21.24 -19.82 -8.05
C ASN A 266 -21.54 -18.32 -8.06
N VAL A 267 -21.55 -17.70 -9.23
CA VAL A 267 -21.79 -16.26 -9.36
C VAL A 267 -23.28 -16.00 -9.55
N SER A 268 -23.79 -14.97 -8.86
CA SER A 268 -25.18 -14.54 -8.90
C SER A 268 -25.28 -13.06 -9.26
N VAL A 269 -26.41 -12.65 -9.84
CA VAL A 269 -26.76 -11.25 -10.05
C VAL A 269 -28.02 -10.94 -9.25
N ALA A 270 -27.90 -9.98 -8.34
CA ALA A 270 -29.00 -9.33 -7.65
C ALA A 270 -29.47 -8.10 -8.42
N GLN A 271 -30.77 -7.81 -8.32
CA GLN A 271 -31.37 -6.53 -8.69
C GLN A 271 -31.86 -5.85 -7.41
N LEU A 272 -31.48 -4.59 -7.23
CA LEU A 272 -31.85 -3.81 -6.06
C LEU A 272 -33.20 -3.09 -6.24
N SER A 273 -33.74 -2.56 -5.16
CA SER A 273 -34.86 -1.63 -5.15
C SER A 273 -34.50 -0.30 -5.84
N THR A 274 -35.51 0.49 -6.19
CA THR A 274 -35.34 1.76 -6.92
C THR A 274 -34.52 2.82 -6.16
N ASP A 275 -34.41 2.72 -4.84
CA ASP A 275 -33.52 3.54 -4.01
C ASP A 275 -32.08 2.98 -3.91
N GLY A 276 -31.86 1.73 -4.35
CA GLY A 276 -30.60 0.99 -4.23
C GLY A 276 -30.35 0.39 -2.84
N LEU A 277 -31.34 0.35 -1.95
CA LEU A 277 -31.14 0.05 -0.52
C LEU A 277 -31.57 -1.36 -0.06
N SER A 278 -32.20 -2.15 -0.93
CA SER A 278 -32.63 -3.52 -0.61
C SER A 278 -32.60 -4.44 -1.84
N GLN A 279 -32.59 -5.75 -1.64
CA GLN A 279 -32.67 -6.73 -2.73
C GLN A 279 -34.13 -6.99 -3.14
N VAL A 280 -34.45 -6.84 -4.43
CA VAL A 280 -35.77 -7.18 -5.01
C VAL A 280 -35.77 -8.58 -5.62
N LYS A 281 -34.66 -8.97 -6.27
CA LYS A 281 -34.49 -10.26 -6.95
C LYS A 281 -33.02 -10.67 -6.89
N THR A 282 -32.75 -11.97 -6.87
CA THR A 282 -31.43 -12.53 -7.19
C THR A 282 -31.57 -13.83 -7.98
N ALA A 283 -30.59 -14.18 -8.80
CA ALA A 283 -30.48 -15.47 -9.47
C ALA A 283 -29.01 -15.84 -9.73
N PRO A 284 -28.63 -17.13 -9.66
CA PRO A 284 -27.34 -17.60 -10.17
C PRO A 284 -27.26 -17.41 -11.69
N VAL A 285 -26.07 -17.09 -12.21
CA VAL A 285 -25.85 -16.73 -13.61
C VAL A 285 -24.78 -17.56 -14.33
N PHE A 286 -23.76 -18.05 -13.62
CA PHE A 286 -22.72 -18.97 -14.13
C PHE A 286 -21.88 -19.56 -12.97
N ASN A 287 -21.03 -20.55 -13.27
CA ASN A 287 -20.20 -21.27 -12.30
C ASN A 287 -18.75 -21.47 -12.81
N ALA A 288 -17.77 -21.59 -11.91
CA ALA A 288 -16.36 -21.85 -12.24
C ALA A 288 -16.15 -23.10 -13.14
N ALA A 289 -16.98 -24.12 -12.97
CA ALA A 289 -16.96 -25.33 -13.78
C ALA A 289 -17.25 -25.06 -15.27
N ASP A 290 -17.99 -24.00 -15.61
CA ASP A 290 -18.28 -23.60 -17.00
C ASP A 290 -17.00 -23.14 -17.74
N THR A 291 -15.92 -22.86 -17.02
CA THR A 291 -14.57 -22.58 -17.56
C THR A 291 -13.51 -23.61 -17.14
N ASN A 292 -13.92 -24.73 -16.54
CA ASN A 292 -13.06 -25.77 -15.94
C ASN A 292 -12.17 -25.26 -14.78
N ARG A 293 -12.61 -24.23 -14.04
CA ARG A 293 -11.97 -23.74 -12.82
C ARG A 293 -12.69 -24.24 -11.57
N SER A 294 -12.00 -24.23 -10.42
CA SER A 294 -12.57 -24.59 -9.11
C SER A 294 -13.17 -23.39 -8.38
N VAL A 295 -12.59 -22.22 -8.57
CA VAL A 295 -12.98 -20.92 -7.98
C VAL A 295 -13.00 -19.88 -9.09
N ILE A 296 -13.92 -18.93 -8.95
CA ILE A 296 -13.95 -17.62 -9.62
C ILE A 296 -14.44 -16.61 -8.56
N GLU A 297 -13.83 -15.43 -8.45
CA GLU A 297 -14.23 -14.31 -7.57
C GLU A 297 -13.74 -12.95 -8.12
N GLY A 298 -13.77 -11.87 -7.34
CA GLY A 298 -13.37 -10.53 -7.78
C GLY A 298 -14.33 -9.83 -8.74
N ASN A 299 -15.63 -10.16 -8.69
CA ASN A 299 -16.59 -9.81 -9.75
C ASN A 299 -16.74 -8.29 -10.00
N ARG A 300 -16.70 -7.86 -11.28
CA ARG A 300 -17.07 -6.50 -11.73
C ARG A 300 -18.05 -6.56 -12.89
N MET A 301 -19.17 -5.83 -12.79
CA MET A 301 -20.22 -5.81 -13.82
C MET A 301 -20.19 -4.53 -14.66
N TYR A 302 -20.39 -4.68 -15.97
CA TYR A 302 -20.40 -3.59 -16.95
C TYR A 302 -21.56 -3.76 -17.94
N LYS A 303 -21.94 -2.66 -18.58
CA LYS A 303 -22.75 -2.66 -19.80
C LYS A 303 -22.03 -1.83 -20.85
N ILE A 304 -21.78 -2.42 -22.01
CA ILE A 304 -20.97 -1.82 -23.08
C ILE A 304 -21.71 -2.09 -24.40
N ASN A 305 -22.09 -1.02 -25.11
CA ASN A 305 -22.84 -1.09 -26.37
C ASN A 305 -24.08 -1.99 -26.30
N GLY A 306 -24.88 -1.85 -25.23
CA GLY A 306 -26.11 -2.64 -25.00
C GLY A 306 -25.89 -4.10 -24.58
N THR A 307 -24.64 -4.54 -24.44
CA THR A 307 -24.28 -5.91 -24.01
C THR A 307 -23.76 -5.88 -22.58
N TYR A 308 -24.15 -6.87 -21.77
CA TYR A 308 -23.73 -7.02 -20.38
C TYR A 308 -22.45 -7.85 -20.28
N TYR A 309 -21.54 -7.43 -19.40
CA TYR A 309 -20.29 -8.13 -19.13
C TYR A 309 -20.06 -8.30 -17.63
N VAL A 310 -19.43 -9.41 -17.25
CA VAL A 310 -18.80 -9.57 -15.94
C VAL A 310 -17.31 -9.88 -16.15
N LEU A 311 -16.45 -9.25 -15.37
CA LEU A 311 -15.05 -9.66 -15.16
C LEU A 311 -14.97 -10.38 -13.82
N ASP A 312 -14.31 -11.52 -13.78
CA ASP A 312 -13.90 -12.23 -12.56
C ASP A 312 -12.53 -12.89 -12.75
N ASP A 313 -12.01 -13.55 -11.72
CA ASP A 313 -10.68 -14.17 -11.71
C ASP A 313 -10.64 -15.49 -10.94
N ASP A 314 -9.78 -16.42 -11.36
CA ASP A 314 -9.67 -17.77 -10.78
C ASP A 314 -8.73 -17.88 -9.56
N THR A 315 -8.16 -16.75 -9.11
CA THR A 315 -7.21 -16.61 -7.98
C THR A 315 -5.84 -17.27 -8.18
N GLN A 316 -5.53 -17.66 -9.42
CA GLN A 316 -4.26 -18.27 -9.81
C GLN A 316 -3.61 -17.57 -11.01
N GLY A 317 -4.04 -16.34 -11.33
CA GLY A 317 -3.54 -15.52 -12.43
C GLY A 317 -4.39 -15.58 -13.71
N THR A 318 -5.65 -16.02 -13.67
CA THR A 318 -6.54 -16.06 -14.85
C THR A 318 -7.78 -15.19 -14.68
N THR A 319 -7.76 -14.01 -15.29
CA THR A 319 -8.93 -13.14 -15.45
C THR A 319 -9.81 -13.59 -16.62
N ILE A 320 -11.11 -13.74 -16.38
CA ILE A 320 -12.11 -14.18 -17.36
C ILE A 320 -13.13 -13.05 -17.60
N ILE A 321 -13.61 -12.95 -18.84
CA ILE A 321 -14.69 -12.04 -19.23
C ILE A 321 -15.90 -12.86 -19.69
N TRP A 322 -17.01 -12.67 -19.01
CA TRP A 322 -18.31 -13.25 -19.31
C TRP A 322 -19.16 -12.23 -20.04
N LYS A 323 -19.91 -12.65 -21.06
CA LYS A 323 -20.74 -11.77 -21.90
C LYS A 323 -22.17 -12.28 -22.06
N SER A 324 -23.17 -11.39 -21.96
CA SER A 324 -24.58 -11.72 -22.16
C SER A 324 -25.39 -10.57 -22.78
N SER A 325 -26.54 -10.89 -23.38
CA SER A 325 -27.57 -9.92 -23.79
C SER A 325 -28.56 -9.57 -22.67
N SER A 326 -28.41 -10.15 -21.47
CA SER A 326 -29.27 -9.92 -20.31
C SER A 326 -28.45 -9.89 -19.01
N PRO A 327 -28.79 -9.04 -18.02
CA PRO A 327 -28.05 -8.98 -16.76
C PRO A 327 -28.12 -10.31 -15.98
N PHE A 328 -29.19 -11.09 -16.17
CA PHE A 328 -29.38 -12.42 -15.57
C PHE A 328 -28.87 -13.58 -16.47
N GLY A 329 -28.05 -13.29 -17.48
CA GLY A 329 -27.51 -14.30 -18.38
C GLY A 329 -28.53 -14.81 -19.42
N PRO A 330 -28.25 -15.97 -20.06
CA PRO A 330 -27.05 -16.79 -19.88
C PRO A 330 -25.78 -16.08 -20.34
N TYR A 331 -24.66 -16.36 -19.70
CA TYR A 331 -23.36 -15.76 -20.02
C TYR A 331 -22.48 -16.71 -20.85
N THR A 332 -21.60 -16.14 -21.70
CA THR A 332 -20.56 -16.84 -22.44
C THR A 332 -19.18 -16.35 -21.98
N PRO A 333 -18.29 -17.21 -21.46
CA PRO A 333 -16.95 -16.83 -21.02
C PRO A 333 -15.94 -16.74 -22.18
N LYS A 334 -14.93 -15.90 -22.00
CA LYS A 334 -13.65 -15.91 -22.72
C LYS A 334 -12.55 -15.42 -21.79
N ILE A 335 -11.39 -16.10 -21.80
CA ILE A 335 -10.25 -15.71 -20.97
C ILE A 335 -9.59 -14.44 -21.52
N LEU A 336 -9.27 -13.47 -20.65
CA LEU A 336 -8.58 -12.22 -20.96
C LEU A 336 -7.09 -12.28 -20.59
N VAL A 337 -6.78 -12.88 -19.44
CA VAL A 337 -5.41 -13.13 -18.93
C VAL A 337 -5.32 -14.58 -18.49
N ASN A 338 -4.19 -15.25 -18.75
CA ASN A 338 -3.99 -16.65 -18.35
C ASN A 338 -2.53 -16.88 -17.91
N ASN A 339 -2.24 -16.59 -16.65
CA ASN A 339 -0.98 -16.86 -15.95
C ASN A 339 0.25 -16.27 -16.68
N ILE A 340 0.09 -15.05 -17.21
CA ILE A 340 1.14 -14.34 -17.96
C ILE A 340 2.23 -13.78 -17.04
N ASN A 341 3.40 -13.48 -17.60
CA ASN A 341 4.48 -12.86 -16.85
C ASN A 341 4.09 -11.47 -16.31
N SER A 342 4.39 -11.24 -15.04
CA SER A 342 4.14 -9.99 -14.33
C SER A 342 5.17 -8.90 -14.66
N PRO A 343 4.77 -7.60 -14.62
CA PRO A 343 5.70 -6.49 -14.80
C PRO A 343 6.55 -6.23 -13.55
N VAL A 344 6.21 -6.86 -12.42
CA VAL A 344 6.91 -6.73 -11.13
C VAL A 344 7.74 -7.99 -10.87
N PRO A 345 9.08 -7.89 -10.81
CA PRO A 345 9.94 -9.04 -10.53
C PRO A 345 9.58 -9.73 -9.20
N ASN A 346 9.36 -11.05 -9.26
CA ASN A 346 8.84 -11.91 -8.19
C ASN A 346 7.48 -11.48 -7.60
N GLY A 347 6.71 -10.64 -8.31
CA GLY A 347 5.30 -10.42 -8.01
C GLY A 347 4.42 -11.36 -8.84
N ALA A 348 3.63 -12.20 -8.19
CA ALA A 348 2.69 -13.14 -8.81
C ALA A 348 1.73 -13.71 -7.73
N PRO A 349 0.48 -14.07 -8.06
CA PRO A 349 -0.15 -13.99 -9.38
C PRO A 349 -0.59 -12.55 -9.75
N ILE A 350 -1.36 -12.42 -10.84
CA ILE A 350 -2.02 -11.18 -11.31
C ILE A 350 -3.51 -11.47 -11.33
N ASP A 351 -4.26 -10.96 -10.36
CA ASP A 351 -5.66 -11.35 -10.18
C ASP A 351 -6.59 -10.14 -10.13
N GLN A 352 -7.85 -10.38 -10.48
CA GLN A 352 -8.97 -9.43 -10.42
C GLN A 352 -8.68 -8.13 -11.19
N GLY A 353 -9.57 -7.15 -11.02
CA GLY A 353 -9.35 -5.77 -11.43
C GLY A 353 -10.52 -5.19 -12.20
N SER A 354 -10.27 -4.12 -12.93
CA SER A 354 -11.30 -3.33 -13.59
C SER A 354 -10.99 -3.03 -15.05
N LEU A 355 -11.97 -3.24 -15.93
CA LEU A 355 -11.98 -2.63 -17.25
C LEU A 355 -12.41 -1.16 -17.13
N VAL A 356 -11.67 -0.25 -17.76
CA VAL A 356 -11.98 1.18 -17.75
C VAL A 356 -11.79 1.79 -19.14
N GLN A 357 -12.74 2.64 -19.54
CA GLN A 357 -12.67 3.42 -20.77
C GLN A 357 -12.21 4.85 -20.46
N THR A 358 -11.28 5.36 -21.26
CA THR A 358 -10.87 6.77 -21.25
C THR A 358 -11.88 7.65 -22.00
N GLN A 359 -11.81 8.95 -21.76
CA GLN A 359 -12.55 10.02 -22.43
C GLN A 359 -12.33 10.00 -23.95
N ASP A 360 -11.12 9.62 -24.38
CA ASP A 360 -10.73 9.43 -25.80
C ASP A 360 -11.23 8.09 -26.39
N GLY A 361 -11.99 7.30 -25.63
CA GLY A 361 -12.58 6.03 -26.06
C GLY A 361 -11.66 4.81 -25.97
N ASN A 362 -10.36 4.99 -25.72
CA ASN A 362 -9.39 3.90 -25.53
C ASN A 362 -9.68 3.13 -24.22
N TRP A 363 -9.50 1.81 -24.24
CA TRP A 363 -9.77 0.93 -23.10
C TRP A 363 -8.50 0.39 -22.45
N TYR A 364 -8.57 0.20 -21.14
CA TYR A 364 -7.50 -0.34 -20.30
C TYR A 364 -8.05 -1.37 -19.31
N PHE A 365 -7.17 -2.28 -18.88
CA PHE A 365 -7.41 -3.19 -17.75
C PHE A 365 -6.44 -2.81 -16.62
N MET A 366 -6.99 -2.48 -15.45
CA MET A 366 -6.23 -2.24 -14.23
C MET A 366 -6.41 -3.44 -13.29
N SER A 367 -5.38 -4.26 -13.16
CA SER A 367 -5.32 -5.40 -12.24
C SER A 367 -4.42 -5.07 -11.05
N PHE A 368 -4.13 -6.03 -10.18
CA PHE A 368 -3.05 -5.92 -9.19
C PHE A 368 -2.18 -7.17 -9.15
N VAL A 369 -0.95 -7.01 -8.68
CA VAL A 369 0.02 -8.10 -8.51
C VAL A 369 0.40 -8.27 -7.05
N TRP A 370 0.42 -9.51 -6.57
CA TRP A 370 0.83 -9.87 -5.22
C TRP A 370 2.37 -9.81 -5.10
N ALA A 371 2.92 -8.91 -4.28
CA ALA A 371 4.35 -8.59 -4.28
C ALA A 371 4.91 -8.28 -2.87
N TYR A 372 4.73 -9.21 -1.93
CA TYR A 372 5.16 -9.03 -0.53
C TYR A 372 6.68 -8.86 -0.36
N PRO A 373 7.12 -7.99 0.57
CA PRO A 373 6.36 -7.43 1.69
C PRO A 373 5.58 -6.13 1.41
N ALA A 374 5.64 -5.57 0.19
CA ALA A 374 4.92 -4.33 -0.15
C ALA A 374 3.38 -4.46 -0.08
N GLY A 375 2.84 -5.65 -0.35
CA GLY A 375 1.39 -5.90 -0.44
C GLY A 375 0.97 -6.27 -1.85
N ARG A 376 -0.25 -5.90 -2.23
CA ARG A 376 -0.84 -6.10 -3.56
C ARG A 376 -0.85 -4.76 -4.30
N MET A 377 -0.15 -4.66 -5.43
CA MET A 377 0.15 -3.39 -6.10
C MET A 377 -0.58 -3.26 -7.46
N PRO A 378 -1.25 -2.15 -7.78
CA PRO A 378 -1.99 -2.00 -9.03
C PRO A 378 -1.08 -1.89 -10.25
N ILE A 379 -1.46 -2.58 -11.34
CA ILE A 379 -0.79 -2.58 -12.63
C ILE A 379 -1.80 -2.28 -13.75
N LEU A 380 -1.34 -1.60 -14.80
CA LEU A 380 -2.18 -1.10 -15.90
C LEU A 380 -1.64 -1.58 -17.25
N ALA A 381 -2.54 -1.98 -18.15
CA ALA A 381 -2.25 -2.29 -19.55
C ALA A 381 -3.41 -1.86 -20.47
N PRO A 382 -3.15 -1.50 -21.74
CA PRO A 382 -4.20 -1.30 -22.72
C PRO A 382 -4.90 -2.61 -23.09
N ILE A 383 -6.17 -2.53 -23.51
CA ILE A 383 -6.90 -3.65 -24.10
C ILE A 383 -7.51 -3.23 -25.44
N VAL A 384 -7.63 -4.20 -26.36
CA VAL A 384 -8.29 -4.02 -27.66
C VAL A 384 -9.55 -4.89 -27.73
N TRP A 385 -10.61 -4.38 -28.35
CA TRP A 385 -11.86 -5.12 -28.53
C TRP A 385 -11.86 -5.87 -29.86
N GLY A 386 -12.08 -7.18 -29.81
CA GLY A 386 -12.23 -8.03 -30.98
C GLY A 386 -13.59 -7.87 -31.67
N ALA A 387 -13.67 -8.28 -32.94
CA ALA A 387 -14.92 -8.32 -33.69
C ALA A 387 -15.94 -9.35 -33.14
N ASP A 388 -15.49 -10.25 -32.26
CA ASP A 388 -16.33 -11.15 -31.46
C ASP A 388 -16.96 -10.45 -30.23
N GLY A 389 -16.66 -9.16 -30.00
CA GLY A 389 -17.18 -8.39 -28.87
C GLY A 389 -16.59 -8.82 -27.53
N PHE A 390 -15.33 -9.25 -27.49
CA PHE A 390 -14.59 -9.46 -26.24
C PHE A 390 -13.29 -8.64 -26.25
N PRO A 391 -12.78 -8.21 -25.08
CA PRO A 391 -11.48 -7.56 -24.99
C PRO A 391 -10.34 -8.58 -25.16
N SER A 392 -9.13 -8.08 -25.36
CA SER A 392 -7.88 -8.84 -25.35
C SER A 392 -6.74 -7.91 -24.89
N LEU A 393 -5.85 -8.42 -24.03
CA LEU A 393 -4.76 -7.65 -23.45
C LEU A 393 -3.71 -7.28 -24.51
N VAL A 394 -3.22 -6.04 -24.48
CA VAL A 394 -2.01 -5.66 -25.25
C VAL A 394 -0.79 -6.09 -24.46
N THR A 395 -0.23 -7.27 -24.76
CA THR A 395 0.97 -7.80 -24.11
C THR A 395 2.26 -7.14 -24.61
N ASP A 396 3.38 -7.42 -23.94
CA ASP A 396 4.71 -7.12 -24.44
C ASP A 396 5.17 -8.12 -25.53
N SER A 397 6.40 -7.92 -26.04
CA SER A 397 7.01 -8.79 -27.07
C SER A 397 7.36 -10.21 -26.60
N ALA A 398 7.24 -10.50 -25.30
CA ALA A 398 7.40 -11.84 -24.72
C ALA A 398 6.04 -12.48 -24.35
N GLY A 399 4.91 -11.81 -24.63
CA GLY A 399 3.57 -12.25 -24.23
C GLY A 399 3.23 -12.00 -22.75
N GLY A 400 4.06 -11.23 -22.04
CA GLY A 400 3.83 -10.81 -20.67
C GLY A 400 3.02 -9.52 -20.55
N TRP A 401 2.72 -9.13 -19.31
CA TRP A 401 2.22 -7.80 -18.99
C TRP A 401 3.39 -6.80 -19.04
N GLY A 402 3.26 -5.78 -19.88
CA GLY A 402 4.34 -4.84 -20.15
C GLY A 402 4.82 -4.07 -18.92
N ALA A 403 6.13 -4.07 -18.71
CA ALA A 403 6.79 -3.25 -17.68
C ALA A 403 6.56 -1.74 -17.90
N SER A 404 6.31 -1.32 -19.15
CA SER A 404 5.95 0.04 -19.52
C SER A 404 5.02 0.09 -20.72
N TYR A 405 4.15 1.09 -20.77
CA TYR A 405 3.22 1.37 -21.87
C TYR A 405 3.16 2.89 -22.14
N PRO A 406 2.66 3.34 -23.30
CA PRO A 406 2.26 4.73 -23.49
C PRO A 406 1.26 5.18 -22.41
N TYR A 407 1.35 6.43 -21.98
CA TYR A 407 0.38 7.03 -21.07
C TYR A 407 -1.04 6.99 -21.67
N PRO A 408 -2.07 6.68 -20.87
CA PRO A 408 -3.45 6.63 -21.35
C PRO A 408 -3.99 7.96 -21.89
N LEU A 409 -3.53 9.07 -21.32
CA LEU A 409 -3.91 10.46 -21.62
C LEU A 409 -2.69 11.38 -21.46
N THR A 410 -2.85 12.70 -21.55
CA THR A 410 -1.78 13.64 -21.19
C THR A 410 -1.39 13.45 -19.71
N PRO A 411 -0.10 13.21 -19.38
CA PRO A 411 0.32 13.00 -17.99
C PRO A 411 -0.05 14.17 -17.08
N HIS A 412 -0.65 13.89 -15.94
CA HIS A 412 -1.09 14.88 -14.97
C HIS A 412 -0.43 14.64 -13.59
N PRO A 413 0.76 15.22 -13.34
CA PRO A 413 1.46 15.06 -12.08
C PRO A 413 0.63 15.51 -10.86
N LEU A 414 0.65 14.72 -9.80
CA LEU A 414 -0.01 15.01 -8.52
C LEU A 414 1.03 15.22 -7.41
N ALA A 415 0.55 15.50 -6.19
CA ALA A 415 1.41 15.61 -5.01
C ALA A 415 2.18 14.30 -4.76
N SER A 416 3.40 14.40 -4.22
CA SER A 416 4.21 13.22 -3.94
C SER A 416 3.66 12.45 -2.73
N TRP A 417 3.49 11.14 -2.88
CA TRP A 417 3.25 10.21 -1.77
C TRP A 417 4.34 10.24 -0.68
N THR A 418 5.54 10.78 -0.97
CA THR A 418 6.60 11.01 0.02
C THR A 418 6.70 12.48 0.41
N GLY A 419 6.73 12.77 1.71
CA GLY A 419 6.79 14.12 2.23
C GLY A 419 6.94 14.16 3.76
N ARG A 420 6.73 15.35 4.34
CA ARG A 420 6.63 15.55 5.79
C ARG A 420 5.21 15.96 6.12
N ASP A 421 4.53 15.18 6.94
CA ASP A 421 3.29 15.59 7.59
C ASP A 421 3.60 16.07 9.01
N THR A 422 3.09 17.22 9.40
CA THR A 422 3.18 17.76 10.78
C THR A 422 1.79 17.91 11.40
N PHE A 423 0.81 17.15 10.90
CA PHE A 423 -0.57 17.08 11.37
C PHE A 423 -1.23 18.46 11.49
N GLN A 424 -1.08 19.27 10.44
CA GLN A 424 -1.59 20.65 10.34
C GLN A 424 -3.12 20.69 10.40
N GLY A 425 -3.67 21.74 11.02
CA GLY A 425 -5.11 21.87 11.23
C GLY A 425 -5.63 20.90 12.30
N THR A 426 -6.86 20.42 12.13
CA THR A 426 -7.62 19.67 13.14
C THR A 426 -8.04 18.26 12.72
N THR A 427 -7.58 17.79 11.56
CA THR A 427 -7.96 16.51 10.94
C THR A 427 -6.75 15.82 10.32
N LEU A 428 -6.72 14.49 10.33
CA LEU A 428 -5.70 13.72 9.62
C LEU A 428 -5.88 13.83 8.09
N SER A 429 -4.77 13.77 7.34
CA SER A 429 -4.81 13.52 5.90
C SER A 429 -5.44 12.14 5.59
N PRO A 430 -6.18 11.97 4.48
CA PRO A 430 -6.70 10.66 4.04
C PRO A 430 -5.66 9.55 3.88
N ASN A 431 -4.37 9.87 3.84
CA ASN A 431 -3.31 8.85 3.82
C ASN A 431 -3.22 8.03 5.11
N TRP A 432 -3.76 8.54 6.23
CA TRP A 432 -3.69 7.91 7.54
C TRP A 432 -4.91 7.03 7.83
N GLU A 433 -4.65 5.79 8.25
CA GLU A 433 -5.69 4.85 8.68
C GLU A 433 -5.29 4.21 10.02
N TRP A 434 -6.18 4.19 10.99
CA TRP A 434 -6.01 3.50 12.26
C TRP A 434 -6.08 1.99 12.07
N ASN A 435 -5.25 1.24 12.79
CA ASN A 435 -5.48 -0.18 13.02
C ASN A 435 -6.73 -0.32 13.89
N HIS A 436 -7.81 -0.87 13.32
CA HIS A 436 -9.17 -0.88 13.86
C HIS A 436 -9.76 0.54 14.11
N ALA A 437 -11.02 0.62 14.51
CA ALA A 437 -11.67 1.90 14.79
C ALA A 437 -11.12 2.56 16.07
N PRO A 438 -10.69 3.83 16.02
CA PRO A 438 -10.01 4.50 17.13
C PRO A 438 -10.97 4.88 18.26
N ASP A 439 -10.41 5.02 19.45
CA ASP A 439 -11.01 5.81 20.51
C ASP A 439 -10.81 7.30 20.24
N THR A 440 -11.85 7.95 19.75
CA THR A 440 -11.88 9.39 19.45
C THR A 440 -11.76 10.27 20.69
N THR A 441 -11.84 9.72 21.91
CA THR A 441 -11.56 10.44 23.17
C THR A 441 -10.08 10.36 23.59
N LYS A 442 -9.24 9.65 22.83
CA LYS A 442 -7.83 9.37 23.16
C LYS A 442 -6.84 9.85 22.10
N TYR A 443 -7.27 10.60 21.09
CA TYR A 443 -6.38 11.37 20.24
C TYR A 443 -6.94 12.77 19.94
N THR A 444 -6.05 13.72 19.64
CA THR A 444 -6.42 15.03 19.07
C THR A 444 -5.39 15.46 18.02
N VAL A 445 -5.86 16.13 16.96
CA VAL A 445 -5.02 16.76 15.95
C VAL A 445 -5.12 18.28 16.11
N ASN A 446 -3.98 18.96 16.25
CA ASN A 446 -3.87 20.42 16.33
C ASN A 446 -2.43 20.86 16.03
N ASN A 447 -2.04 20.86 14.75
CA ASN A 447 -0.66 21.15 14.30
C ASN A 447 0.38 20.23 14.97
N GLY A 448 0.03 18.94 15.00
CA GLY A 448 0.62 17.89 15.81
C GLY A 448 -0.47 16.92 16.27
N LEU A 449 -0.15 15.64 16.41
CA LEU A 449 -1.09 14.60 16.82
C LEU A 449 -0.79 14.14 18.25
N ARG A 450 -1.65 14.47 19.21
CA ARG A 450 -1.56 13.90 20.56
C ARG A 450 -2.17 12.50 20.57
N LEU A 451 -1.42 11.51 21.03
CA LEU A 451 -1.89 10.15 21.30
C LEU A 451 -1.87 9.91 22.81
N SER A 452 -3.05 9.86 23.43
CA SER A 452 -3.22 9.42 24.82
C SER A 452 -3.36 7.90 24.88
N THR A 453 -2.89 7.27 25.96
CA THR A 453 -3.01 5.81 26.14
C THR A 453 -4.47 5.37 26.04
N ALA A 454 -4.80 4.49 25.09
CA ALA A 454 -6.18 4.02 24.84
C ALA A 454 -6.48 2.61 25.39
N THR A 455 -5.46 1.75 25.52
CA THR A 455 -5.56 0.41 26.12
C THR A 455 -4.52 0.25 27.24
N VAL A 456 -4.86 -0.50 28.30
CA VAL A 456 -3.87 -1.11 29.21
C VAL A 456 -3.55 -2.52 28.71
N THR A 457 -2.36 -2.75 28.19
CA THR A 457 -1.94 -4.00 27.52
C THR A 457 -0.41 -4.14 27.53
N THR A 458 0.09 -5.37 27.37
CA THR A 458 1.50 -5.66 27.02
C THR A 458 1.66 -6.12 25.56
N ASP A 459 0.56 -6.18 24.82
CA ASP A 459 0.46 -6.61 23.43
C ASP A 459 0.06 -5.44 22.52
N LEU A 460 0.91 -5.16 21.52
CA LEU A 460 0.67 -4.15 20.49
C LEU A 460 -0.52 -4.52 19.59
N PHE A 461 -0.81 -5.81 19.37
CA PHE A 461 -1.97 -6.21 18.58
C PHE A 461 -3.31 -5.90 19.28
N HIS A 462 -3.29 -5.62 20.59
CA HIS A 462 -4.45 -5.16 21.38
C HIS A 462 -4.39 -3.65 21.71
N ALA A 463 -3.41 -2.90 21.18
CA ALA A 463 -3.25 -1.47 21.41
C ALA A 463 -4.12 -0.62 20.46
N ARG A 464 -5.25 -0.12 20.97
CA ARG A 464 -6.11 0.87 20.30
C ARG A 464 -5.34 2.16 20.03
N ASN A 465 -5.76 2.91 19.01
CA ASN A 465 -5.11 4.13 18.53
C ASN A 465 -3.66 3.92 18.04
N THR A 466 -3.39 2.75 17.46
CA THR A 466 -2.21 2.56 16.60
C THR A 466 -2.53 3.16 15.22
N LEU A 467 -1.94 4.32 14.90
CA LEU A 467 -2.15 5.01 13.63
C LEU A 467 -1.21 4.46 12.55
N THR A 468 -1.69 4.25 11.32
CA THR A 468 -0.88 3.62 10.27
C THR A 468 -0.83 4.38 8.96
N LEU A 469 0.30 4.21 8.26
CA LEU A 469 0.57 4.72 6.92
C LEU A 469 1.08 3.58 6.03
N ARG A 470 0.59 3.49 4.79
CA ARG A 470 1.14 2.59 3.78
C ARG A 470 2.57 3.01 3.41
N PRO A 471 3.54 2.08 3.31
CA PRO A 471 4.79 2.35 2.63
C PRO A 471 4.53 2.50 1.13
N PHE A 472 5.18 3.48 0.53
CA PHE A 472 5.26 3.63 -0.93
C PHE A 472 6.67 3.33 -1.41
N GLY A 473 6.81 2.79 -2.61
CA GLY A 473 8.10 2.60 -3.27
C GLY A 473 8.95 1.43 -2.73
N PRO A 474 10.03 1.08 -3.44
CA PRO A 474 10.81 -0.15 -3.20
C PRO A 474 11.71 -0.11 -1.95
N SER A 475 11.99 1.05 -1.36
CA SER A 475 12.88 1.15 -0.19
C SER A 475 12.47 2.31 0.73
N PRO A 476 11.29 2.20 1.37
CA PRO A 476 10.67 3.26 2.14
C PRO A 476 11.41 3.50 3.48
N VAL A 477 11.35 4.75 3.95
CA VAL A 477 11.86 5.19 5.25
C VAL A 477 10.84 6.12 5.91
N GLY A 478 10.19 5.62 6.96
CA GLY A 478 9.36 6.42 7.86
C GLY A 478 10.20 6.87 9.05
N THR A 479 10.09 8.15 9.42
CA THR A 479 10.68 8.73 10.62
C THR A 479 9.61 9.51 11.37
N VAL A 480 9.41 9.22 12.65
CA VAL A 480 8.46 9.93 13.52
C VAL A 480 9.22 10.74 14.56
N ALA A 481 8.74 11.96 14.85
CA ALA A 481 9.21 12.80 15.95
C ALA A 481 8.18 12.80 17.08
N LEU A 482 8.62 12.48 18.30
CA LEU A 482 7.77 12.34 19.47
C LEU A 482 8.23 13.30 20.58
N ASP A 483 7.31 14.10 21.10
CA ASP A 483 7.39 14.66 22.46
C ASP A 483 6.90 13.60 23.45
N ILE A 484 7.80 13.19 24.34
CA ILE A 484 7.61 12.11 25.33
C ILE A 484 7.36 12.64 26.75
N SER A 485 7.35 13.96 26.94
CA SER A 485 7.25 14.63 28.25
C SER A 485 5.98 14.29 29.04
N SER A 486 4.90 13.92 28.34
CA SER A 486 3.56 13.70 28.89
C SER A 486 3.25 12.22 29.20
N MET A 487 4.23 11.31 29.11
CA MET A 487 4.05 9.87 29.39
C MET A 487 3.86 9.58 30.88
N ALA A 488 3.08 8.55 31.21
CA ALA A 488 2.87 8.02 32.55
C ALA A 488 3.76 6.79 32.85
N ASP A 489 3.74 6.28 34.09
CA ASP A 489 4.54 5.10 34.45
C ASP A 489 3.94 3.83 33.82
N GLY A 490 4.74 3.12 33.04
CA GLY A 490 4.33 1.96 32.26
C GLY A 490 3.89 2.27 30.82
N ASP A 491 3.86 3.52 30.40
CA ASP A 491 3.56 3.88 29.01
C ASP A 491 4.66 3.39 28.05
N ILE A 492 4.24 2.92 26.87
CA ILE A 492 5.11 2.56 25.76
C ILE A 492 4.59 3.23 24.48
N ALA A 493 5.43 4.03 23.84
CA ALA A 493 5.14 4.70 22.57
C ALA A 493 6.25 4.45 21.54
N GLY A 494 5.91 4.33 20.26
CA GLY A 494 6.90 3.94 19.26
C GLY A 494 6.45 3.91 17.80
N LEU A 495 7.31 3.33 16.97
CA LEU A 495 7.15 3.13 15.53
C LEU A 495 7.41 1.65 15.16
N ALA A 496 6.40 1.01 14.57
CA ALA A 496 6.41 -0.38 14.15
C ALA A 496 6.57 -0.54 12.63
N ALA A 497 7.21 -1.64 12.23
CA ALA A 497 6.92 -2.33 10.99
C ALA A 497 5.75 -3.29 11.28
N LEU A 498 4.52 -2.85 11.01
CA LEU A 498 3.28 -3.48 11.45
C LEU A 498 2.71 -4.42 10.39
N ARG A 499 2.48 -5.68 10.77
CA ARG A 499 1.76 -6.76 10.06
C ARG A 499 1.52 -7.95 11.01
N ASP A 500 0.95 -9.05 10.51
CA ASP A 500 0.91 -10.38 11.17
C ASP A 500 2.21 -10.74 11.91
N GLY A 501 3.36 -10.52 11.25
CA GLY A 501 4.67 -10.47 11.88
C GLY A 501 5.07 -9.01 12.08
N THR A 502 5.28 -8.60 13.33
CA THR A 502 5.62 -7.22 13.69
C THR A 502 6.94 -7.14 14.45
N SER A 503 7.72 -6.11 14.15
CA SER A 503 8.85 -5.66 14.98
C SER A 503 8.81 -4.14 15.09
N TRP A 504 9.24 -3.59 16.22
CA TRP A 504 9.09 -2.16 16.53
C TRP A 504 10.22 -1.58 17.36
N ILE A 505 10.40 -0.27 17.26
CA ILE A 505 11.25 0.52 18.16
C ILE A 505 10.38 1.51 18.93
N GLY A 506 10.61 1.64 20.22
CA GLY A 506 9.81 2.50 21.08
C GLY A 506 10.51 2.87 22.37
N VAL A 507 9.98 3.88 23.05
CA VAL A 507 10.39 4.29 24.38
C VAL A 507 9.37 3.79 25.40
N GLN A 508 9.87 3.34 26.55
CA GLN A 508 9.05 3.01 27.72
C GLN A 508 9.45 3.89 28.89
N ARG A 509 8.46 4.47 29.58
CA ARG A 509 8.67 5.23 30.81
C ARG A 509 8.47 4.33 32.03
N SER A 510 9.42 4.36 32.96
CA SER A 510 9.48 3.44 34.11
C SER A 510 9.68 4.15 35.45
N GLY A 511 8.84 3.81 36.42
CA GLY A 511 9.03 4.14 37.83
C GLY A 511 8.79 5.61 38.21
N PRO A 512 9.02 5.96 39.48
CA PRO A 512 8.69 7.27 40.03
C PRO A 512 9.65 8.37 39.54
N GLY A 513 10.90 8.03 39.21
CA GLY A 513 11.92 8.96 38.72
C GLY A 513 11.79 9.35 37.24
N ALA A 514 10.70 8.97 36.57
CA ALA A 514 10.46 9.25 35.15
C ALA A 514 11.59 8.81 34.20
N SER A 515 12.25 7.66 34.47
CA SER A 515 13.30 7.17 33.59
C SER A 515 12.72 6.62 32.29
N TYR A 516 13.39 6.91 31.18
CA TYR A 516 12.98 6.49 29.85
C TYR A 516 14.00 5.48 29.30
N THR A 517 13.51 4.36 28.79
CA THR A 517 14.32 3.31 28.17
C THR A 517 13.85 3.10 26.74
N LEU A 518 14.75 3.24 25.77
CA LEU A 518 14.51 2.79 24.41
C LEU A 518 14.59 1.27 24.37
N GLN A 519 13.64 0.63 23.69
CA GLN A 519 13.66 -0.80 23.39
C GLN A 519 13.34 -1.05 21.92
N MET A 520 14.02 -2.02 21.34
CA MET A 520 13.63 -2.65 20.08
C MET A 520 13.02 -4.02 20.41
N ARG A 521 11.78 -4.25 19.95
CA ARG A 521 11.14 -5.56 20.02
C ARG A 521 11.12 -6.24 18.66
N LEU A 522 11.45 -7.52 18.71
CA LEU A 522 11.59 -8.41 17.56
C LEU A 522 10.53 -9.53 17.63
N ASN A 523 9.96 -9.88 16.49
CA ASN A 523 9.07 -11.05 16.31
C ASN A 523 7.87 -11.12 17.27
N ALA A 524 7.07 -10.05 17.32
CA ALA A 524 5.66 -10.17 17.69
C ALA A 524 4.92 -10.86 16.53
N THR A 525 4.04 -11.82 16.81
CA THR A 525 3.37 -12.64 15.76
C THR A 525 1.92 -12.98 16.10
N GLN A 526 1.07 -13.01 15.08
CA GLN A 526 -0.29 -13.54 15.09
C GLN A 526 -0.34 -14.92 14.42
N ASP A 527 -1.32 -15.76 14.76
CA ASP A 527 -1.49 -17.11 14.20
C ASP A 527 -2.76 -17.22 13.35
N ALA A 528 -2.58 -17.50 12.06
CA ALA A 528 -3.66 -17.68 11.08
C ALA A 528 -4.62 -18.83 11.45
N SER A 529 -4.13 -19.88 12.12
CA SER A 529 -4.94 -21.03 12.55
C SER A 529 -5.79 -20.75 13.80
N ALA A 530 -5.49 -19.65 14.51
CA ALA A 530 -6.19 -19.21 15.72
C ALA A 530 -6.95 -17.88 15.49
N ASN A 531 -7.50 -17.67 14.28
CA ASN A 531 -8.18 -16.44 13.86
C ASN A 531 -7.36 -15.16 14.14
N TRP A 532 -6.06 -15.20 13.87
CA TRP A 532 -5.10 -14.10 14.07
C TRP A 532 -4.96 -13.63 15.53
N ALA A 533 -5.27 -14.50 16.49
CA ALA A 533 -4.88 -14.30 17.88
C ALA A 533 -3.34 -14.17 18.01
N THR A 534 -2.90 -13.39 19.00
CA THR A 534 -1.47 -13.17 19.28
C THR A 534 -0.79 -14.43 19.78
N ALA A 535 0.16 -14.96 19.00
CA ALA A 535 1.05 -16.04 19.40
C ALA A 535 2.32 -15.53 20.13
N SER A 536 2.75 -14.29 19.86
CA SER A 536 3.90 -13.66 20.50
C SER A 536 3.73 -12.14 20.59
N THR A 537 4.01 -11.56 21.76
CA THR A 537 4.13 -10.10 21.95
C THR A 537 5.54 -9.55 21.64
N GLY A 538 6.42 -10.41 21.11
CA GLY A 538 7.79 -10.10 20.73
C GLY A 538 8.76 -9.98 21.91
N THR A 539 10.03 -10.30 21.65
CA THR A 539 11.10 -10.21 22.66
C THR A 539 11.85 -8.90 22.55
N VAL A 540 12.35 -8.37 23.67
CA VAL A 540 13.25 -7.20 23.66
C VAL A 540 14.61 -7.65 23.17
N ALA A 541 15.00 -7.27 21.95
CA ALA A 541 16.24 -7.69 21.32
C ALA A 541 17.41 -6.72 21.55
N ALA A 542 17.10 -5.45 21.86
CA ALA A 542 18.09 -4.46 22.29
C ALA A 542 17.43 -3.32 23.08
N THR A 543 18.21 -2.65 23.92
CA THR A 543 17.80 -1.45 24.65
C THR A 543 18.87 -0.36 24.56
N ALA A 544 18.47 0.89 24.79
CA ALA A 544 19.37 2.02 24.97
C ALA A 544 18.85 2.95 26.06
N ALA A 545 19.77 3.61 26.77
CA ALA A 545 19.41 4.66 27.71
C ALA A 545 18.96 5.92 26.95
N VAL A 546 17.90 6.56 27.42
CA VAL A 546 17.53 7.92 27.02
C VAL A 546 18.22 8.90 27.98
N PRO A 547 18.87 9.97 27.50
CA PRO A 547 19.49 10.97 28.38
C PRO A 547 18.48 11.64 29.31
N GLU A 548 18.95 12.01 30.50
CA GLU A 548 18.12 12.77 31.46
C GLU A 548 17.72 14.13 30.87
N GLY A 549 16.45 14.52 31.07
CA GLY A 549 15.89 15.75 30.50
C GLY A 549 15.51 15.68 29.00
N THR A 550 15.71 14.55 28.32
CA THR A 550 15.22 14.39 26.94
C THR A 550 13.68 14.42 26.89
N SER A 551 13.12 15.47 26.29
CA SER A 551 11.69 15.59 25.99
C SER A 551 11.34 15.18 24.55
N LYS A 552 12.29 15.18 23.62
CA LYS A 552 12.08 14.88 22.20
C LYS A 552 12.90 13.68 21.72
N LEU A 553 12.27 12.84 20.90
CA LEU A 553 12.84 11.60 20.40
C LEU A 553 12.41 11.37 18.95
N TRP A 554 13.37 11.05 18.08
CA TRP A 554 13.09 10.63 16.70
C TRP A 554 13.29 9.12 16.58
N LEU A 555 12.30 8.43 16.00
CA LEU A 555 12.33 7.00 15.73
C LEU A 555 12.17 6.77 14.22
N ARG A 556 12.97 5.88 13.64
CA ARG A 556 13.00 5.63 12.19
C ARG A 556 12.97 4.14 11.89
N VAL A 557 12.15 3.76 10.91
CA VAL A 557 12.07 2.42 10.35
C VAL A 557 12.31 2.49 8.86
N ALA A 558 13.37 1.81 8.39
CA ALA A 558 13.73 1.75 6.99
C ALA A 558 13.59 0.33 6.47
N MET A 559 12.73 0.12 5.47
CA MET A 559 12.39 -1.19 4.93
C MET A 559 12.99 -1.41 3.53
N ASP A 560 13.11 -2.68 3.13
CA ASP A 560 13.30 -3.11 1.74
C ASP A 560 12.02 -3.79 1.26
N ALA A 561 11.15 -3.03 0.59
CA ALA A 561 9.78 -3.45 0.27
C ALA A 561 9.69 -4.39 -0.95
N ARG A 562 10.79 -4.61 -1.66
CA ARG A 562 10.83 -5.39 -2.91
C ARG A 562 10.60 -6.89 -2.65
N ALA A 563 9.79 -7.53 -3.49
CA ALA A 563 9.65 -8.99 -3.52
C ALA A 563 10.98 -9.71 -3.83
N THR A 564 11.85 -9.10 -4.64
CA THR A 564 13.26 -9.49 -4.92
C THR A 564 14.29 -8.91 -3.94
N GLY A 565 13.84 -8.21 -2.90
CA GLY A 565 14.71 -7.53 -1.94
C GLY A 565 15.23 -8.43 -0.83
N SER A 566 16.00 -7.83 0.07
CA SER A 566 16.44 -8.43 1.34
C SER A 566 15.31 -8.61 2.36
N LYS A 567 14.15 -7.98 2.11
CA LYS A 567 12.96 -7.94 2.97
C LYS A 567 13.25 -7.49 4.42
N GLN A 568 14.34 -6.74 4.63
CA GLN A 568 14.75 -6.27 5.95
C GLN A 568 14.04 -4.96 6.33
N ALA A 569 13.50 -4.90 7.54
CA ALA A 569 13.22 -3.66 8.27
C ALA A 569 14.34 -3.39 9.28
N VAL A 570 14.86 -2.16 9.30
CA VAL A 570 15.95 -1.75 10.19
C VAL A 570 15.53 -0.53 11.01
N PHE A 571 15.80 -0.57 12.31
CA PHE A 571 15.28 0.34 13.32
C PHE A 571 16.38 1.27 13.84
N TYR A 572 16.09 2.57 13.88
CA TYR A 572 17.03 3.60 14.32
C TYR A 572 16.35 4.61 15.25
N TYR A 573 17.13 5.23 16.12
CA TYR A 573 16.71 6.34 16.98
C TYR A 573 17.67 7.53 16.87
N SER A 574 17.20 8.70 17.27
CA SER A 574 17.98 9.95 17.32
C SER A 574 17.42 10.86 18.41
N PHE A 575 18.29 11.62 19.08
CA PHE A 575 17.93 12.63 20.08
C PHE A 575 18.08 14.08 19.56
N ASP A 576 18.63 14.25 18.35
CA ASP A 576 18.90 15.55 17.71
C ASP A 576 18.14 15.75 16.38
N GLY A 577 17.46 14.72 15.88
CA GLY A 577 16.80 14.69 14.58
C GLY A 577 17.75 14.53 13.38
N VAL A 578 19.06 14.38 13.61
CA VAL A 578 20.10 14.41 12.57
C VAL A 578 20.96 13.13 12.59
N ALA A 579 21.57 12.80 13.73
CA ALA A 579 22.39 11.61 13.90
C ALA A 579 21.51 10.41 14.33
N PHE A 580 21.38 9.40 13.46
CA PHE A 580 20.57 8.21 13.70
C PHE A 580 21.42 6.97 14.00
N THR A 581 21.25 6.42 15.20
CA THR A 581 21.90 5.19 15.66
C THR A 581 20.96 4.01 15.48
N GLN A 582 21.47 2.88 14.95
CA GLN A 582 20.68 1.64 14.85
C GLN A 582 20.46 1.03 16.24
N LEU A 583 19.25 0.53 16.54
CA LEU A 583 18.98 -0.23 17.75
C LEU A 583 18.57 -1.66 17.40
N GLY A 584 19.39 -2.62 17.81
CA GLY A 584 19.13 -4.05 17.63
C GLY A 584 19.40 -4.58 16.22
N PRO A 585 19.07 -5.87 15.98
CA PRO A 585 19.24 -6.51 14.69
C PRO A 585 18.22 -6.02 13.67
N SER A 586 18.49 -6.30 12.39
CA SER A 586 17.48 -6.17 11.33
C SER A 586 16.39 -7.24 11.50
N TYR A 587 15.15 -6.90 11.14
CA TYR A 587 14.01 -7.80 11.11
C TYR A 587 13.69 -8.24 9.67
N THR A 588 13.65 -9.55 9.41
CA THR A 588 13.11 -10.08 8.16
C THR A 588 11.58 -10.01 8.18
N MET A 589 11.02 -9.11 7.39
CA MET A 589 9.57 -8.98 7.20
C MET A 589 8.96 -10.27 6.64
N THR A 590 7.77 -10.64 7.11
CA THR A 590 7.01 -11.76 6.56
C THR A 590 6.66 -11.50 5.09
N SER A 591 6.56 -12.56 4.29
CA SER A 591 6.08 -12.44 2.91
C SER A 591 5.15 -13.58 2.51
N GLY A 592 4.45 -14.16 3.49
CA GLY A 592 3.27 -14.98 3.28
C GLY A 592 2.06 -14.10 2.92
N TRP A 593 1.16 -14.65 2.11
CA TRP A 593 0.01 -13.94 1.53
C TRP A 593 -1.24 -13.99 2.41
N GLU A 594 -1.23 -14.82 3.46
CA GLU A 594 -2.42 -15.28 4.19
C GLU A 594 -3.14 -14.14 4.95
N PHE A 595 -2.39 -13.12 5.37
CA PHE A 595 -2.90 -11.88 6.00
C PHE A 595 -3.37 -10.83 4.97
N PHE A 596 -3.21 -11.09 3.67
CA PHE A 596 -3.48 -10.27 2.48
C PHE A 596 -2.76 -8.91 2.37
N LEU A 597 -2.72 -8.14 3.46
CA LEU A 597 -2.24 -6.76 3.49
C LEU A 597 -0.72 -6.70 3.36
N GLY A 598 -0.21 -5.57 2.86
CA GLY A 598 1.21 -5.20 2.92
C GLY A 598 1.65 -4.80 4.34
N TYR A 599 2.96 -4.65 4.54
CA TYR A 599 3.47 -4.02 5.75
C TYR A 599 3.00 -2.56 5.86
N ARG A 600 2.84 -2.05 7.08
CA ARG A 600 2.61 -0.63 7.35
C ARG A 600 3.63 -0.04 8.32
N TYR A 601 3.76 1.29 8.30
CA TYR A 601 4.28 2.02 9.45
C TYR A 601 3.16 2.15 10.47
N GLY A 602 3.41 1.76 11.73
CA GLY A 602 2.45 1.93 12.83
C GLY A 602 3.01 2.82 13.94
N VAL A 603 2.42 3.98 14.18
CA VAL A 603 2.72 4.87 15.32
C VAL A 603 1.74 4.55 16.44
N PHE A 604 2.22 4.23 17.64
CA PHE A 604 1.38 3.75 18.75
C PHE A 604 1.73 4.40 20.09
N ASN A 605 0.76 4.39 21.01
CA ASN A 605 0.95 4.66 22.44
C ASN A 605 -0.03 3.84 23.30
N PHE A 606 0.47 3.01 24.21
CA PHE A 606 -0.35 2.22 25.14
C PHE A 606 0.29 2.13 26.53
N ALA A 607 -0.52 1.83 27.55
CA ALA A 607 -0.04 1.69 28.93
C ALA A 607 0.14 0.21 29.30
N THR A 608 1.16 -0.13 30.09
CA THR A 608 1.30 -1.46 30.72
C THR A 608 0.79 -1.52 32.16
N LYS A 609 0.40 -0.38 32.75
CA LYS A 609 -0.03 -0.26 34.16
C LYS A 609 -1.42 0.38 34.32
N ALA A 610 -1.56 1.63 33.90
CA ALA A 610 -2.81 2.40 34.01
C ALA A 610 -2.86 3.47 32.91
N LEU A 611 -4.07 3.83 32.46
CA LEU A 611 -4.26 4.93 31.50
C LEU A 611 -3.97 6.29 32.16
N GLY A 612 -3.43 7.23 31.38
CA GLY A 612 -3.38 8.64 31.80
C GLY A 612 -2.32 9.47 31.09
N GLY A 613 -1.25 8.85 30.59
CA GLY A 613 -0.21 9.53 29.85
C GLY A 613 -0.52 9.73 28.37
N SER A 614 0.31 10.52 27.70
CA SER A 614 0.23 10.79 26.27
C SER A 614 1.60 11.12 25.67
N VAL A 615 1.70 11.01 24.35
CA VAL A 615 2.80 11.58 23.55
C VAL A 615 2.22 12.57 22.54
N VAL A 616 3.03 13.50 22.04
CA VAL A 616 2.69 14.30 20.86
C VAL A 616 3.59 13.90 19.71
N VAL A 617 2.97 13.45 18.62
CA VAL A 617 3.63 13.25 17.33
C VAL A 617 3.72 14.60 16.65
N GLU A 618 4.92 15.19 16.62
CA GLU A 618 5.13 16.51 16.01
C GLU A 618 5.19 16.42 14.49
N GLU A 619 5.85 15.38 13.97
CA GLU A 619 5.92 15.11 12.53
C GLU A 619 6.11 13.64 12.21
N PHE A 620 5.64 13.26 11.02
CA PHE A 620 6.04 12.05 10.32
C PHE A 620 6.71 12.44 8.99
N CYS A 621 7.99 12.12 8.86
CA CYS A 621 8.79 12.35 7.66
C CYS A 621 8.97 11.03 6.90
N PHE A 622 8.37 10.95 5.72
CA PHE A 622 8.37 9.77 4.86
C PHE A 622 9.19 10.01 3.57
N SER A 623 10.10 9.08 3.27
CA SER A 623 11.07 9.23 2.17
C SER A 623 11.52 7.88 1.58
N GLN A 624 12.27 7.92 0.47
CA GLN A 624 12.95 6.75 -0.10
C GLN A 624 14.43 6.71 0.29
N LYS A 625 15.01 5.52 0.48
CA LYS A 625 16.47 5.31 0.47
C LYS A 625 17.05 5.64 -0.92
N ARG A 626 17.43 6.91 -1.13
CA ARG A 626 18.17 7.33 -2.33
C ARG A 626 19.56 6.70 -2.34
N LYS A 627 19.92 5.93 -3.38
CA LYS A 627 21.33 5.58 -3.65
C LYS A 627 22.08 6.85 -4.03
N GLN A 628 22.87 7.39 -3.09
CA GLN A 628 23.36 8.77 -3.11
C GLN A 628 24.19 9.14 -4.36
N ALA A 629 24.91 8.18 -4.96
CA ALA A 629 25.76 8.43 -6.13
C ALA A 629 25.00 8.83 -7.41
N VAL A 630 23.80 8.26 -7.67
CA VAL A 630 23.13 8.40 -8.97
C VAL A 630 22.38 9.72 -9.11
N ALA A 631 21.79 10.22 -8.02
CA ALA A 631 21.00 11.46 -8.04
C ALA A 631 21.83 12.68 -8.42
N PHE A 632 23.11 12.73 -8.01
CA PHE A 632 24.00 13.87 -8.23
C PHE A 632 24.31 14.13 -9.71
N ALA A 633 24.63 13.07 -10.46
CA ALA A 633 24.92 13.16 -11.90
C ALA A 633 23.71 13.65 -12.72
N ILE A 634 22.51 13.17 -12.38
CA ILE A 634 21.26 13.57 -13.04
C ILE A 634 20.94 15.05 -12.78
N THR A 635 21.20 15.56 -11.57
CA THR A 635 20.99 16.98 -11.24
C THR A 635 21.86 17.91 -12.08
N PHE A 636 23.13 17.59 -12.32
CA PHE A 636 24.00 18.40 -13.17
C PHE A 636 23.62 18.36 -14.66
N LEU A 637 23.15 17.21 -15.17
CA LEU A 637 22.64 17.08 -16.54
C LEU A 637 21.39 17.95 -16.80
N GLY A 638 20.57 18.20 -15.77
CA GLY A 638 19.41 19.11 -15.84
C GLY A 638 19.77 20.59 -15.88
N LEU A 639 20.87 21.00 -15.23
CA LEU A 639 21.31 22.40 -15.13
C LEU A 639 22.18 22.86 -16.32
N SER A 640 22.82 21.93 -17.03
CA SER A 640 23.70 22.24 -18.16
C SER A 640 22.92 22.54 -19.45
N SER A 641 22.78 23.81 -19.84
CA SER A 641 22.18 24.20 -21.13
C SER A 641 23.06 23.92 -22.36
N SER A 642 24.39 23.91 -22.21
CA SER A 642 25.34 23.71 -23.32
C SER A 642 25.40 22.26 -23.80
N PRO A 643 25.24 21.96 -25.11
CA PRO A 643 25.34 20.60 -25.65
C PRO A 643 26.71 19.95 -25.42
N TRP A 644 27.80 20.72 -25.53
CA TRP A 644 29.16 20.22 -25.32
C TRP A 644 29.39 19.76 -23.86
N MET A 645 28.84 20.50 -22.89
CA MET A 645 28.90 20.09 -21.48
C MET A 645 28.08 18.82 -21.21
N LYS A 646 26.91 18.66 -21.85
CA LYS A 646 26.13 17.41 -21.72
C LYS A 646 26.93 16.20 -22.24
N TRP A 647 27.62 16.33 -23.37
CA TRP A 647 28.52 15.29 -23.88
C TRP A 647 29.70 15.02 -22.95
N LEU A 648 30.34 16.06 -22.39
CA LEU A 648 31.43 15.91 -21.42
C LEU A 648 30.97 15.20 -20.14
N PHE A 649 29.81 15.57 -19.58
CA PHE A 649 29.26 14.90 -18.40
C PHE A 649 28.89 13.44 -18.70
N TRP A 650 28.26 13.13 -19.84
CA TRP A 650 28.00 11.75 -20.23
C TRP A 650 29.27 10.92 -20.40
N PHE A 651 30.31 11.49 -21.02
CA PHE A 651 31.62 10.84 -21.15
C PHE A 651 32.21 10.51 -19.77
N ILE A 652 32.23 11.48 -18.84
CA ILE A 652 32.74 11.29 -17.46
C ILE A 652 31.92 10.24 -16.70
N ILE A 653 30.59 10.29 -16.78
CA ILE A 653 29.70 9.32 -16.12
C ILE A 653 29.98 7.91 -16.65
N ILE A 654 30.06 7.73 -17.97
CA ILE A 654 30.26 6.43 -18.61
C ILE A 654 31.66 5.89 -18.31
N SER A 655 32.72 6.71 -18.44
CA SER A 655 34.10 6.26 -18.21
C SER A 655 34.36 5.86 -16.76
N VAL A 656 33.86 6.63 -15.79
CA VAL A 656 33.98 6.31 -14.35
C VAL A 656 33.26 5.01 -14.03
N ASN A 657 32.03 4.82 -14.51
CA ASN A 657 31.26 3.60 -14.21
C ASN A 657 31.87 2.35 -14.87
N ILE A 658 32.41 2.46 -16.10
CA ILE A 658 33.15 1.37 -16.75
C ILE A 658 34.41 1.03 -15.94
N MET A 659 35.21 2.03 -15.57
CA MET A 659 36.47 1.83 -14.87
C MET A 659 36.29 1.26 -13.46
N LEU A 660 35.31 1.75 -12.70
CA LEU A 660 34.97 1.20 -11.39
C LEU A 660 34.35 -0.21 -11.51
N GLY A 661 33.58 -0.47 -12.56
CA GLY A 661 33.05 -1.80 -12.87
C GLY A 661 34.15 -2.82 -13.17
N VAL A 662 35.17 -2.44 -13.94
CA VAL A 662 36.34 -3.28 -14.23
C VAL A 662 37.24 -3.43 -13.00
N SER A 663 37.46 -2.37 -12.21
CA SER A 663 38.16 -2.44 -10.91
C SER A 663 37.51 -3.48 -9.98
N ALA A 664 36.17 -3.45 -9.87
CA ALA A 664 35.42 -4.42 -9.10
C ALA A 664 35.52 -5.83 -9.69
N ALA A 665 35.35 -5.99 -11.01
CA ALA A 665 35.44 -7.29 -11.68
C ALA A 665 36.80 -7.98 -11.45
N ILE A 666 37.92 -7.23 -11.54
CA ILE A 666 39.28 -7.74 -11.33
C ILE A 666 39.45 -8.34 -9.93
N MET A 667 38.79 -7.82 -8.88
CA MET A 667 38.82 -8.43 -7.55
C MET A 667 38.27 -9.86 -7.53
N TRP A 668 37.26 -10.15 -8.37
CA TRP A 668 36.59 -11.45 -8.43
C TRP A 668 37.18 -12.42 -9.45
N ILE A 669 37.83 -11.93 -10.52
CA ILE A 669 38.31 -12.79 -11.64
C ILE A 669 39.84 -12.98 -11.69
N ARG A 670 40.62 -12.34 -10.81
CA ARG A 670 42.11 -12.43 -10.79
C ARG A 670 42.70 -13.82 -10.53
N CYS A 671 41.89 -14.86 -10.27
CA CYS A 671 42.33 -16.24 -10.11
C CYS A 671 41.42 -17.20 -10.87
N TRP A 672 42.00 -18.27 -11.43
CA TRP A 672 41.28 -19.35 -12.08
C TRP A 672 41.67 -20.71 -11.48
N PRO A 673 40.71 -21.49 -10.95
CA PRO A 673 39.30 -21.15 -10.76
C PRO A 673 39.09 -20.06 -9.70
N VAL A 674 38.00 -19.30 -9.80
CA VAL A 674 37.66 -18.18 -8.90
C VAL A 674 37.63 -18.59 -7.41
N ALA A 675 37.26 -19.84 -7.11
CA ALA A 675 37.22 -20.38 -5.75
C ALA A 675 38.59 -20.33 -5.01
N LYS A 676 39.71 -20.27 -5.74
CA LYS A 676 41.05 -20.09 -5.17
C LYS A 676 41.22 -18.75 -4.41
N LEU A 677 40.34 -17.77 -4.62
CA LEU A 677 40.31 -16.53 -3.84
C LEU A 677 39.89 -16.73 -2.37
N GLY A 678 39.20 -17.82 -2.04
CA GLY A 678 38.74 -18.14 -0.68
C GLY A 678 39.33 -19.42 -0.08
N ILE A 679 40.01 -20.25 -0.89
CA ILE A 679 40.59 -21.53 -0.47
C ILE A 679 42.04 -21.57 -0.95
N PHE A 680 42.98 -21.31 -0.03
CA PHE A 680 44.40 -21.10 -0.34
C PHE A 680 45.09 -22.32 -0.97
N ASP A 681 44.75 -23.53 -0.51
CA ASP A 681 45.37 -24.80 -0.96
C ASP A 681 44.77 -25.36 -2.27
N MET A 682 43.89 -24.61 -2.95
CA MET A 682 43.29 -25.06 -4.20
C MET A 682 44.28 -24.94 -5.38
N GLU A 683 44.38 -25.98 -6.22
CA GLU A 683 45.14 -25.88 -7.48
C GLU A 683 44.52 -24.84 -8.42
N GLY A 684 45.38 -24.13 -9.16
CA GLY A 684 44.96 -23.03 -10.05
C GLY A 684 45.97 -21.89 -10.10
N THR A 685 45.81 -21.01 -11.08
CA THR A 685 46.69 -19.87 -11.33
C THR A 685 46.01 -18.55 -10.98
N CYS A 686 46.80 -17.57 -10.55
CA CYS A 686 46.34 -16.20 -10.31
C CYS A 686 47.14 -15.22 -11.16
N TRP A 687 46.54 -14.08 -11.51
CA TRP A 687 47.26 -12.98 -12.11
C TRP A 687 48.33 -12.47 -11.14
N PRO A 688 49.54 -12.13 -11.61
CA PRO A 688 50.56 -11.51 -10.77
C PRO A 688 50.04 -10.23 -10.10
N SER A 689 50.47 -10.00 -8.85
CA SER A 689 49.98 -8.87 -8.03
C SER A 689 50.15 -7.50 -8.72
N TYR A 690 51.18 -7.32 -9.54
CA TYR A 690 51.39 -6.08 -10.29
C TYR A 690 50.20 -5.75 -11.21
N VAL A 691 49.63 -6.72 -11.94
CA VAL A 691 48.47 -6.50 -12.84
C VAL A 691 47.29 -5.89 -12.09
N VAL A 692 47.10 -6.28 -10.83
CA VAL A 692 46.03 -5.78 -9.96
C VAL A 692 46.40 -4.40 -9.40
N VAL A 693 47.64 -4.22 -8.93
CA VAL A 693 48.13 -2.94 -8.37
C VAL A 693 48.17 -1.84 -9.44
N ASP A 694 48.68 -2.13 -10.63
CA ASP A 694 48.78 -1.22 -11.77
C ASP A 694 47.39 -0.73 -12.20
N TYR A 695 46.41 -1.63 -12.31
CA TYR A 695 45.03 -1.25 -12.67
C TYR A 695 44.36 -0.40 -11.58
N GLN A 696 44.51 -0.77 -10.30
CA GLN A 696 43.93 0.02 -9.20
C GLN A 696 44.63 1.38 -9.04
N THR A 697 45.93 1.47 -9.34
CA THR A 697 46.68 2.71 -9.41
C THR A 697 46.15 3.60 -10.54
N PHE A 698 46.03 3.07 -11.76
CA PHE A 698 45.42 3.78 -12.89
C PHE A 698 44.00 4.27 -12.57
N ALA A 699 43.17 3.43 -11.96
CA ALA A 699 41.81 3.79 -11.57
C ALA A 699 41.78 4.92 -10.53
N THR A 700 42.69 4.90 -9.57
CA THR A 700 42.81 5.97 -8.55
C THR A 700 43.34 7.27 -9.16
N VAL A 701 44.33 7.21 -10.07
CA VAL A 701 44.84 8.37 -10.82
C VAL A 701 43.73 9.03 -11.63
N TYR A 702 42.95 8.23 -12.37
CA TYR A 702 41.87 8.74 -13.21
C TYR A 702 40.73 9.36 -12.38
N SER A 703 40.39 8.77 -11.24
CA SER A 703 39.41 9.35 -10.30
C SER A 703 39.89 10.70 -9.75
N GLY A 704 41.11 10.77 -9.21
CA GLY A 704 41.67 12.01 -8.66
C GLY A 704 41.87 13.11 -9.71
N ALA A 705 42.21 12.74 -10.94
CA ALA A 705 42.25 13.68 -12.07
C ALA A 705 40.86 14.23 -12.43
N LEU A 706 39.81 13.40 -12.37
CA LEU A 706 38.44 13.84 -12.63
C LEU A 706 37.88 14.75 -11.53
N ASP A 707 38.22 14.54 -10.26
CA ASP A 707 37.84 15.45 -9.17
C ASP A 707 38.45 16.86 -9.36
N ILE A 708 39.68 16.93 -9.87
CA ILE A 708 40.32 18.21 -10.26
C ILE A 708 39.62 18.83 -11.48
N VAL A 709 39.29 18.04 -12.51
CA VAL A 709 38.55 18.55 -13.69
C VAL A 709 37.15 19.06 -13.30
N LEU A 710 36.41 18.31 -12.47
CA LEU A 710 35.05 18.64 -12.05
C LEU A 710 34.99 19.82 -11.07
N SER A 711 36.05 20.09 -10.30
CA SER A 711 36.14 21.29 -9.46
C SER A 711 36.57 22.54 -10.24
N ILE A 712 37.33 22.39 -11.34
CA ILE A 712 37.72 23.50 -12.22
C ILE A 712 36.60 23.87 -13.21
N LEU A 713 35.86 22.91 -13.77
CA LEU A 713 34.83 23.15 -14.79
C LEU A 713 33.80 24.25 -14.40
N PRO A 714 33.25 24.30 -13.17
CA PRO A 714 32.34 25.36 -12.74
C PRO A 714 32.91 26.77 -12.82
N TRP A 715 34.23 26.96 -12.68
CA TRP A 715 34.86 28.28 -12.84
C TRP A 715 34.61 28.86 -14.23
N LYS A 716 34.82 28.07 -15.29
CA LYS A 716 34.64 28.55 -16.67
C LYS A 716 33.18 28.90 -17.00
N ILE A 717 32.22 28.30 -16.29
CA ILE A 717 30.78 28.49 -16.47
C ILE A 717 30.35 29.73 -15.67
N VAL A 718 30.43 29.63 -14.34
CA VAL A 718 29.90 30.60 -13.37
C VAL A 718 30.62 31.94 -13.44
N TRP A 719 31.85 32.01 -13.98
CA TRP A 719 32.55 33.28 -14.19
C TRP A 719 31.85 34.20 -15.20
N ASN A 720 31.20 33.64 -16.22
CA ASN A 720 30.53 34.40 -17.27
C ASN A 720 29.07 34.75 -16.95
N ASP A 721 28.42 34.04 -16.01
CA ASP A 721 27.02 34.26 -15.64
C ASP A 721 26.78 35.56 -14.85
N ALA A 722 25.58 36.14 -14.94
CA ALA A 722 25.20 37.41 -14.31
C ALA A 722 24.90 37.31 -12.79
N ILE A 723 25.72 36.57 -12.04
CA ILE A 723 25.55 36.31 -10.59
C ILE A 723 26.29 37.37 -9.75
N TYR A 724 25.65 37.85 -8.68
CA TYR A 724 26.21 38.81 -7.71
C TYR A 724 27.61 38.40 -7.22
N LYS A 725 28.57 39.34 -7.21
CA LYS A 725 29.99 39.05 -6.95
C LYS A 725 30.27 38.23 -5.67
N LYS A 726 29.61 38.55 -4.55
CA LYS A 726 29.76 37.78 -3.29
C LYS A 726 29.26 36.33 -3.43
N GLU A 727 28.12 36.13 -4.06
CA GLU A 727 27.53 34.81 -4.30
C GLU A 727 28.31 33.99 -5.32
N LYS A 728 28.86 34.65 -6.34
CA LYS A 728 29.77 34.06 -7.33
C LYS A 728 31.04 33.53 -6.64
N ILE A 729 31.71 34.36 -5.85
CA ILE A 729 32.92 33.97 -5.11
C ILE A 729 32.62 32.82 -4.14
N GLY A 730 31.51 32.87 -3.39
CA GLY A 730 31.12 31.79 -2.48
C GLY A 730 30.86 30.45 -3.17
N ALA A 731 30.20 30.45 -4.35
CA ALA A 731 29.98 29.24 -5.14
C ALA A 731 31.29 28.65 -5.68
N LEU A 732 32.18 29.51 -6.21
CA LEU A 732 33.46 29.10 -6.77
C LEU A 732 34.40 28.53 -5.69
N ILE A 733 34.43 29.12 -4.50
CA ILE A 733 35.16 28.57 -3.35
C ILE A 733 34.61 27.20 -2.96
N ALA A 734 33.28 27.05 -2.81
CA ALA A 734 32.65 25.78 -2.46
C ALA A 734 32.95 24.67 -3.48
N MET A 735 32.85 24.98 -4.78
CA MET A 735 33.13 24.02 -5.86
C MET A 735 34.62 23.66 -5.97
N SER A 736 35.52 24.51 -5.48
CA SER A 736 36.97 24.23 -5.46
C SER A 736 37.39 23.20 -4.43
N PHE A 737 36.55 22.84 -3.45
CA PHE A 737 36.91 21.82 -2.44
C PHE A 737 37.13 20.42 -3.04
N GLY A 738 36.63 20.13 -4.26
CA GLY A 738 36.92 18.88 -4.96
C GLY A 738 38.42 18.66 -5.26
N VAL A 739 39.22 19.73 -5.34
CA VAL A 739 40.68 19.63 -5.49
C VAL A 739 41.32 18.89 -4.31
N PHE A 740 40.76 18.99 -3.10
CA PHE A 740 41.26 18.25 -1.94
C PHE A 740 40.96 16.75 -2.00
N SER A 741 39.87 16.33 -2.64
CA SER A 741 39.64 14.90 -2.91
C SER A 741 40.73 14.36 -3.82
N GLY A 742 40.93 14.99 -4.98
CA GLY A 742 41.97 14.59 -5.93
C GLY A 742 43.37 14.57 -5.30
N ALA A 743 43.70 15.56 -4.46
CA ALA A 743 44.96 15.56 -3.70
C ALA A 743 45.10 14.34 -2.76
N ILE A 744 44.02 13.94 -2.07
CA ILE A 744 44.01 12.74 -1.22
C ILE A 744 44.11 11.46 -2.07
N SER A 745 43.46 11.40 -3.24
CA SER A 745 43.63 10.29 -4.20
C SER A 745 45.10 10.12 -4.64
N PHE A 746 45.84 11.22 -4.81
CA PHE A 746 47.27 11.15 -5.12
C PHE A 746 48.13 10.75 -3.91
N LEU A 747 47.84 11.24 -2.70
CA LEU A 747 48.53 10.79 -1.47
C LEU A 747 48.33 9.28 -1.22
N LYS A 748 47.10 8.80 -1.43
CA LYS A 748 46.72 7.38 -1.35
C LYS A 748 47.53 6.48 -2.29
N ILE A 749 47.94 6.98 -3.45
CA ILE A 749 48.81 6.26 -4.40
C ILE A 749 50.26 6.17 -3.89
N ILE A 750 50.77 7.24 -3.26
CA ILE A 750 52.11 7.21 -2.65
C ILE A 750 52.17 6.16 -1.53
N SER A 751 51.12 6.10 -0.69
CA SER A 751 50.94 5.02 0.30
C SER A 751 50.73 3.62 -0.30
N LEU A 752 50.49 3.50 -1.61
CA LEU A 752 50.36 2.22 -2.31
C LEU A 752 51.72 1.69 -2.80
N SER A 753 52.68 2.58 -3.10
CA SER A 753 54.05 2.19 -3.46
C SER A 753 54.89 1.69 -2.28
N ASP A 754 54.68 2.22 -1.07
CA ASP A 754 55.44 1.87 0.15
C ASP A 754 54.87 0.62 0.89
N ILE A 755 54.29 -0.32 0.15
CA ILE A 755 53.63 -1.53 0.72
C ILE A 755 54.64 -2.64 1.12
N SER A 756 55.94 -2.48 0.85
CA SER A 756 56.92 -3.56 1.03
C SER A 756 57.25 -3.95 2.49
N ASP A 757 57.27 -3.01 3.44
CA ASP A 757 58.03 -3.21 4.70
C ASP A 757 57.35 -2.84 6.03
N SER A 758 56.07 -2.41 6.09
CA SER A 758 55.45 -2.07 7.39
C SER A 758 53.94 -2.31 7.52
N SER A 759 53.48 -2.51 8.76
CA SER A 759 52.05 -2.51 9.11
C SER A 759 51.44 -1.11 9.15
N SER A 760 52.24 -0.06 9.32
CA SER A 760 51.81 1.35 9.36
C SER A 760 51.29 1.84 8.00
N THR A 761 51.96 1.54 6.88
CA THR A 761 51.50 1.97 5.55
C THR A 761 50.15 1.37 5.16
N THR A 762 49.77 0.22 5.73
CA THR A 762 48.41 -0.35 5.60
C THR A 762 47.34 0.46 6.37
N VAL A 763 47.73 1.14 7.46
CA VAL A 763 46.85 2.06 8.19
C VAL A 763 46.66 3.35 7.41
N ASP A 764 47.74 3.95 6.89
CA ASP A 764 47.66 5.19 6.09
C ASP A 764 46.82 5.00 4.82
N LEU A 765 46.97 3.87 4.12
CA LEU A 765 46.14 3.53 2.96
C LEU A 765 44.64 3.43 3.31
N LYS A 766 44.31 2.92 4.51
CA LYS A 766 42.92 2.89 5.01
C LYS A 766 42.43 4.28 5.42
N ILE A 767 43.29 5.11 6.02
CA ILE A 767 42.96 6.50 6.38
C ILE A 767 42.65 7.29 5.11
N PHE A 768 43.54 7.33 4.12
CA PHE A 768 43.30 8.06 2.86
C PHE A 768 42.15 7.47 2.06
N GLY A 769 42.01 6.14 1.99
CA GLY A 769 40.85 5.48 1.36
C GLY A 769 39.49 5.74 2.04
N THR A 770 39.49 6.26 3.28
CA THR A 770 38.28 6.71 3.98
C THR A 770 38.11 8.24 3.93
N ALA A 771 39.22 8.98 3.94
CA ALA A 771 39.25 10.45 3.89
C ALA A 771 38.85 11.00 2.51
N GLU A 772 39.28 10.35 1.42
CA GLU A 772 38.90 10.67 0.03
C GLU A 772 37.37 10.78 -0.14
N PRO A 773 36.55 9.73 0.08
CA PRO A 773 35.10 9.85 -0.06
C PRO A 773 34.47 10.80 0.99
N ALA A 774 35.04 10.92 2.19
CA ALA A 774 34.54 11.85 3.20
C ALA A 774 34.70 13.33 2.78
N VAL A 775 35.87 13.69 2.22
CA VAL A 775 36.14 15.04 1.70
C VAL A 775 35.28 15.33 0.46
N THR A 776 35.05 14.34 -0.41
CA THR A 776 34.10 14.45 -1.52
C THR A 776 32.68 14.73 -1.04
N ILE A 777 32.19 14.03 -0.01
CA ILE A 777 30.87 14.28 0.58
C ILE A 777 30.78 15.69 1.17
N ILE A 778 31.81 16.16 1.86
CA ILE A 778 31.87 17.53 2.41
C ILE A 778 31.83 18.57 1.28
N ALA A 779 32.67 18.43 0.25
CA ALA A 779 32.71 19.32 -0.90
C ALA A 779 31.35 19.41 -1.63
N ILE A 780 30.67 18.27 -1.79
CA ILE A 780 29.33 18.18 -2.41
C ILE A 780 28.24 18.79 -1.51
N SER A 781 28.38 18.72 -0.19
CA SER A 781 27.38 19.23 0.76
C SER A 781 27.38 20.75 0.90
N ILE A 782 28.53 21.42 0.78
CA ILE A 782 28.64 22.88 0.99
C ILE A 782 27.74 23.69 0.03
N PRO A 783 27.68 23.41 -1.30
CA PRO A 783 26.74 24.07 -2.21
C PRO A 783 25.27 23.83 -1.87
N LEU A 784 24.92 22.69 -1.27
CA LEU A 784 23.53 22.38 -0.86
C LEU A 784 23.13 23.11 0.43
N LEU A 785 24.05 23.23 1.39
CA LEU A 785 23.85 24.00 2.62
C LEU A 785 23.55 25.48 2.34
N ARG A 786 24.04 26.04 1.23
CA ARG A 786 23.71 27.41 0.78
C ARG A 786 22.20 27.63 0.59
N ALA A 787 21.43 26.60 0.21
CA ALA A 787 19.98 26.71 0.06
C ALA A 787 19.28 26.97 1.41
N PHE A 788 19.81 26.41 2.51
CA PHE A 788 19.28 26.61 3.86
C PHE A 788 19.78 27.91 4.51
N LEU A 789 20.97 28.40 4.13
CA LEU A 789 21.51 29.68 4.60
C LEU A 789 20.89 30.90 3.90
N ARG A 790 20.13 30.72 2.80
CA ARG A 790 19.25 31.75 2.25
C ARG A 790 17.91 31.76 3.01
N LYS A 791 17.90 32.39 4.18
CA LYS A 791 16.65 32.86 4.80
C LYS A 791 16.68 34.37 5.04
N ASP A 792 15.50 34.98 4.94
CA ASP A 792 15.13 36.32 5.35
C ASP A 792 15.92 37.50 4.71
N THR A 793 15.41 37.97 3.57
CA THR A 793 15.38 39.42 3.26
C THR A 793 14.36 39.81 2.18
N THR A 794 14.02 38.92 1.24
CA THR A 794 13.07 39.19 0.14
C THR A 794 12.09 38.05 -0.09
N ASN A 795 11.01 38.02 0.69
CA ASN A 795 9.63 37.91 0.19
C ASN A 795 8.67 38.10 1.37
N LYS A 796 8.09 39.31 1.46
CA LYS A 796 6.70 39.42 1.86
C LYS A 796 5.86 39.26 0.59
N ASP A 797 4.63 38.81 0.78
CA ASP A 797 3.61 38.59 -0.25
C ASP A 797 3.86 37.38 -1.18
N LEU A 798 2.75 36.75 -1.59
CA LEU A 798 2.62 35.57 -2.45
C LEU A 798 3.00 34.19 -1.83
N TRP A 799 1.98 33.62 -1.17
CA TRP A 799 1.67 32.18 -0.97
C TRP A 799 2.69 31.33 -0.20
#